data_AF-A0A2D7W7W8-F1
#
_entry.id   AF-A0A2D7W7W8-F1
#
_cell.length_a   1.000
_cell.length_b   1.000
_cell.length_c   1.000
_cell.angle_alpha   90.00
_cell.angle_beta   90.00
_cell.angle_gamma   90.00
#
_symmetry.space_group_name_H-M   'P 1'
#
loop_
_entity.id
_entity.type
_entity.pdbx_description
1 polymer ?
#
loop_
_entity_poly.entity_id
_entity_poly.type
_entity_poly.pdbx_seq_one_letter_code
_entity_poly.pdbx_strand_id
1 'polypeptide(L)'
;MPYSNANPDGYDGSTERAQREHTLLANAINSISSNVSSFIDVDANDDGFVDAVSFVIYGTPGDWADLLWPHRWALYSQDVFINESQVYDYLFMLSESWYYNVGVLSHEFGHVLGAPDYYHYDGGGAPTPVGGWDVMASNGNPPQFPSAFTKWKYFDWVEPIEVTESGTYTLSPLSEQENVLYKIPSPNSETEYFVVEYRVQEGMYDVNAPGPRSGLVAYRVNTGAGNGNAQGPPDELYVYRPGGDLNNTGNFDQVPYSLEYNHTQLNDDTDPSSFLYNEGLGLDGGLNLFNVSDAGETISFTVSFGSPEIFVDPVSLAFNLNAGDYEVETIAISNTGEPETILNFEAIVTGSESYVNPQGGPDGGNYFWTTSQEEPDFDYGWIDIAGIATQLSFPGNDDFSSEQIALPFEFPFFGILYDYLNVNANGWVGWSSVNETIWQNGDIPSESMPRPAIFAFFDDLNPNNDNANSSASGDVYFHTDENRVIVWFDDVARWEGDAGSGTYDFQIILQSNGTIRCNYRDMVGTTDQATIGWQDSFGNDGTQISSAGVGFALSNLSWEAKSYSEDDSVDWLILTSDNGPPTGTVYGSESANIYAQALALDLIEGDYNASINIISPDTDPIAIPVSLSIVGGNSTPTLPIIDISQDADGIVELPDNTDPIFTSVASRYTHLIAPDGDLIPFLIQDEFTVNQILHARRVLSSYLTNLPNGQWGEDKSSIANAIGATNAILFLLNNENEYENPDLLALIATGVKGQDLLATEVFPEGSPAYMNSSGRDATYEEILHFIHGYGIQLASPGMQSAIESAMAIAIDNGYYNPLSDLPIEDYDEEYFAMGLECFFGIWAHDPSGNGFCGDQEYAFINRQEMQAGDPELYGIIQGFFGETWDYTAKLPESFNYQFYLSYENNWDYTYRSQYLRNVQLSGNNDVSVFGNDIVNHLYGNAGNNYFRGFAGDDIMYGSDGIDRVIYDFSREDYVIIPPYATDDSSFQILDIVPDRDGTDHLFGIEEIEFDGVLYNIMDFMDVDNNFLPDNFALFSPYPNPFNPINKIKFHVAFKEKILLSVFDINGNLVKNLNNTILDAGEYVFEWDATDSRGSSVSTGVYFVHFECSSYSDTKKVLFIK
;
A
#
# COMPACT_ATOMS: atom_id res chain seq x y z
N MET A 1 51.54 2.55 -27.94
CA MET A 1 52.20 3.85 -27.74
C MET A 1 51.60 4.80 -28.76
N PRO A 2 50.89 5.88 -28.35
CA PRO A 2 50.09 6.62 -29.30
C PRO A 2 51.00 7.57 -30.08
N TYR A 3 51.53 7.08 -31.19
CA TYR A 3 52.03 7.91 -32.28
C TYR A 3 50.83 8.55 -32.95
N SER A 4 50.88 9.86 -33.18
CA SER A 4 49.87 10.59 -33.95
C SER A 4 50.53 11.56 -34.92
N ASN A 5 49.77 12.06 -35.89
CA ASN A 5 50.28 13.05 -36.86
C ASN A 5 50.80 14.33 -36.19
N ALA A 6 50.33 14.63 -34.98
CA ALA A 6 50.83 15.74 -34.20
C ALA A 6 52.02 15.33 -33.31
N ASN A 7 52.13 14.08 -32.81
CA ASN A 7 53.21 13.54 -31.94
C ASN A 7 54.07 12.52 -32.73
N PRO A 8 54.91 12.96 -33.67
CA PRO A 8 55.67 12.05 -34.52
C PRO A 8 56.69 11.22 -33.73
N ASP A 9 57.09 11.68 -32.54
CA ASP A 9 58.11 11.03 -31.71
C ASP A 9 57.53 10.02 -30.69
N GLY A 10 56.20 10.00 -30.47
CA GLY A 10 55.54 9.08 -29.52
C GLY A 10 56.10 9.18 -28.09
N TYR A 11 55.74 8.25 -27.19
CA TYR A 11 56.43 8.00 -25.91
C TYR A 11 56.18 6.55 -25.46
N ASP A 12 57.11 5.97 -24.71
CA ASP A 12 57.10 4.58 -24.21
C ASP A 12 56.74 4.50 -22.72
N GLY A 13 55.45 4.22 -22.46
CA GLY A 13 54.91 4.00 -21.11
C GLY A 13 54.66 5.27 -20.29
N SER A 14 54.11 5.08 -19.08
CA SER A 14 53.71 6.16 -18.18
C SER A 14 54.88 6.98 -17.65
N THR A 15 56.07 6.39 -17.50
CA THR A 15 57.26 7.08 -17.02
C THR A 15 57.79 8.12 -18.02
N GLU A 16 57.88 7.77 -19.30
CA GLU A 16 58.35 8.73 -20.33
C GLU A 16 57.30 9.83 -20.55
N ARG A 17 56.00 9.49 -20.45
CA ARG A 17 54.89 10.45 -20.47
C ARG A 17 55.05 11.48 -19.34
N ALA A 18 55.17 11.03 -18.09
CA ALA A 18 55.35 11.88 -16.91
C ALA A 18 56.56 12.81 -17.04
N GLN A 19 57.71 12.27 -17.46
CA GLN A 19 58.92 13.07 -17.64
C GLN A 19 58.75 14.18 -18.67
N ARG A 20 58.05 13.92 -19.78
CA ARG A 20 57.80 14.93 -20.82
C ARG A 20 56.85 16.02 -20.34
N GLU A 21 55.80 15.65 -19.64
CA GLU A 21 54.87 16.59 -19.02
C GLU A 21 55.60 17.46 -17.99
N HIS A 22 56.28 16.84 -17.03
CA HIS A 22 57.01 17.57 -15.99
C HIS A 22 58.07 18.51 -16.60
N THR A 23 58.75 18.09 -17.68
CA THR A 23 59.69 18.95 -18.40
C THR A 23 59.02 20.16 -19.03
N LEU A 24 57.83 19.98 -19.63
CA LEU A 24 57.03 21.09 -20.17
C LEU A 24 56.67 22.10 -19.07
N LEU A 25 56.16 21.61 -17.95
CA LEU A 25 55.74 22.44 -16.82
C LEU A 25 56.93 23.16 -16.16
N ALA A 26 58.02 22.46 -15.92
CA ALA A 26 59.26 23.03 -15.41
C ALA A 26 59.81 24.15 -16.32
N ASN A 27 59.75 23.96 -17.65
CA ASN A 27 60.15 24.99 -18.61
C ASN A 27 59.23 26.22 -18.53
N ALA A 28 57.92 26.00 -18.38
CA ALA A 28 56.96 27.09 -18.21
C ALA A 28 57.26 27.89 -16.93
N ILE A 29 57.45 27.24 -15.79
CA ILE A 29 57.80 27.89 -14.51
C ILE A 29 59.10 28.67 -14.62
N ASN A 30 60.17 28.06 -15.15
CA ASN A 30 61.46 28.74 -15.32
C ASN A 30 61.37 29.98 -16.24
N SER A 31 60.43 30.00 -17.19
CA SER A 31 60.23 31.15 -18.08
C SER A 31 59.52 32.32 -17.41
N ILE A 32 58.72 32.06 -16.37
CA ILE A 32 57.92 33.07 -15.67
C ILE A 32 58.44 33.43 -14.28
N SER A 33 59.29 32.60 -13.67
CA SER A 33 59.71 32.77 -12.27
C SER A 33 60.31 34.15 -11.98
N SER A 34 61.08 34.71 -12.91
CA SER A 34 61.63 36.07 -12.78
C SER A 34 60.59 37.20 -12.90
N ASN A 35 59.40 36.90 -13.40
CA ASN A 35 58.29 37.84 -13.54
C ASN A 35 57.37 37.84 -12.32
N VAL A 36 57.45 36.80 -11.47
CA VAL A 36 56.72 36.77 -10.19
C VAL A 36 57.42 37.72 -9.23
N SER A 37 56.64 38.62 -8.63
CA SER A 37 57.16 39.60 -7.68
C SER A 37 57.69 38.87 -6.44
N SER A 38 58.89 39.22 -5.98
CA SER A 38 59.44 38.72 -4.70
C SER A 38 58.71 39.24 -3.46
N PHE A 39 57.67 40.07 -3.63
CA PHE A 39 56.78 40.53 -2.56
C PHE A 39 55.51 39.69 -2.45
N ILE A 40 55.27 38.77 -3.38
CA ILE A 40 54.17 37.82 -3.28
C ILE A 40 54.71 36.65 -2.44
N ASP A 41 54.04 36.43 -1.32
CA ASP A 41 54.19 35.21 -0.56
C ASP A 41 53.48 34.09 -1.31
N VAL A 42 54.24 33.10 -1.74
CA VAL A 42 53.74 31.98 -2.58
C VAL A 42 53.65 30.68 -1.78
N ASP A 43 54.03 30.72 -0.51
CA ASP A 43 54.18 29.60 0.42
C ASP A 43 53.69 30.10 1.79
N ALA A 44 52.40 30.40 1.86
CA ALA A 44 51.79 31.06 3.01
C ALA A 44 51.74 30.16 4.25
N ASN A 45 51.90 28.85 4.07
CA ASN A 45 51.94 27.86 5.16
C ASN A 45 53.39 27.52 5.62
N ASP A 46 54.41 28.14 5.01
CA ASP A 46 55.85 27.95 5.30
C ASP A 46 56.32 26.47 5.19
N ASP A 47 55.72 25.66 4.31
CA ASP A 47 56.08 24.25 4.12
C ASP A 47 57.23 24.02 3.12
N GLY A 48 57.66 25.09 2.44
CA GLY A 48 58.74 25.08 1.45
C GLY A 48 58.26 24.83 0.02
N PHE A 49 56.95 24.68 -0.20
CA PHE A 49 56.33 24.49 -1.50
C PHE A 49 55.45 25.68 -1.87
N VAL A 50 55.22 25.85 -3.17
CA VAL A 50 54.25 26.84 -3.63
C VAL A 50 52.85 26.32 -3.36
N ASP A 51 52.03 27.07 -2.62
CA ASP A 51 50.70 26.65 -2.14
C ASP A 51 49.78 26.13 -3.26
N ALA A 52 49.78 26.83 -4.40
CA ALA A 52 48.94 26.49 -5.55
C ALA A 52 49.54 26.94 -6.88
N VAL A 53 49.66 26.01 -7.84
CA VAL A 53 50.08 26.32 -9.21
C VAL A 53 49.12 25.69 -10.21
N SER A 54 48.52 26.50 -11.08
CA SER A 54 47.68 26.03 -12.19
C SER A 54 48.30 26.37 -13.54
N PHE A 55 48.44 25.36 -14.38
CA PHE A 55 48.88 25.47 -15.76
C PHE A 55 47.68 25.44 -16.70
N VAL A 56 47.41 26.55 -17.36
CA VAL A 56 46.41 26.62 -18.43
C VAL A 56 47.12 26.57 -19.78
N ILE A 57 47.05 25.41 -20.43
CA ILE A 57 47.74 25.13 -21.69
C ILE A 57 46.76 25.21 -22.86
N TYR A 58 47.18 25.85 -23.95
CA TYR A 58 46.35 25.98 -25.14
C TYR A 58 46.17 24.63 -25.87
N GLY A 59 44.94 24.11 -25.95
CA GLY A 59 44.62 22.86 -26.67
C GLY A 59 43.28 22.20 -26.31
N THR A 60 42.96 21.08 -26.99
CA THR A 60 41.78 20.20 -26.77
C THR A 60 42.23 18.75 -26.45
N PRO A 61 41.42 17.94 -25.74
CA PRO A 61 41.67 16.50 -25.60
C PRO A 61 41.48 15.82 -26.97
N GLY A 62 42.56 15.32 -27.59
CA GLY A 62 42.53 14.61 -28.89
C GLY A 62 43.41 13.34 -28.89
N ASP A 63 43.88 12.83 -30.03
CA ASP A 63 44.77 11.63 -30.15
C ASP A 63 46.16 11.78 -29.44
N TRP A 64 46.36 12.88 -28.71
CA TRP A 64 47.45 13.24 -27.79
C TRP A 64 47.08 13.09 -26.29
N ALA A 65 45.82 12.75 -25.98
CA ALA A 65 45.14 13.09 -24.73
C ALA A 65 45.75 12.49 -23.46
N ASP A 66 46.46 11.37 -23.51
CA ASP A 66 47.08 10.79 -22.31
C ASP A 66 48.13 11.73 -21.67
N LEU A 67 48.77 12.62 -22.43
CA LEU A 67 49.77 13.58 -21.91
C LEU A 67 49.13 14.93 -21.51
N LEU A 68 47.92 15.23 -21.98
CA LEU A 68 47.30 16.56 -21.86
C LEU A 68 45.91 16.49 -21.21
N TRP A 69 45.57 15.39 -20.53
CA TRP A 69 44.32 15.27 -19.79
C TRP A 69 44.34 16.26 -18.61
N PRO A 70 43.25 17.00 -18.32
CA PRO A 70 43.20 17.81 -17.11
C PRO A 70 43.29 16.94 -15.86
N HIS A 71 44.19 17.29 -14.92
CA HIS A 71 44.38 16.56 -13.67
C HIS A 71 45.23 17.35 -12.67
N ARG A 72 45.17 16.97 -11.40
CA ARG A 72 46.16 17.33 -10.38
C ARG A 72 47.27 16.28 -10.33
N TRP A 73 48.54 16.71 -10.25
CA TRP A 73 49.66 15.81 -9.95
C TRP A 73 50.80 16.51 -9.20
N ALA A 74 51.86 15.76 -8.95
CA ALA A 74 53.08 16.24 -8.28
C ALA A 74 54.24 16.21 -9.28
N LEU A 75 54.97 17.33 -9.37
CA LEU A 75 56.11 17.54 -10.25
C LEU A 75 57.38 16.85 -9.75
N TYR A 76 57.27 15.60 -9.29
CA TYR A 76 58.31 14.88 -8.55
C TYR A 76 59.62 14.63 -9.33
N SER A 77 59.61 14.80 -10.66
CA SER A 77 60.78 14.55 -11.50
C SER A 77 61.55 15.81 -11.91
N GLN A 78 61.14 16.99 -11.45
CA GLN A 78 61.79 18.27 -11.75
C GLN A 78 61.82 19.16 -10.50
N ASP A 79 62.99 19.72 -10.19
CA ASP A 79 63.10 20.72 -9.14
C ASP A 79 63.06 22.13 -9.77
N VAL A 80 61.93 22.83 -9.60
CA VAL A 80 61.75 24.22 -10.06
C VAL A 80 61.15 25.07 -8.95
N PHE A 81 61.54 26.35 -8.92
CA PHE A 81 61.28 27.23 -7.79
C PHE A 81 60.68 28.58 -8.23
N ILE A 82 59.81 29.13 -7.40
CA ILE A 82 59.32 30.51 -7.46
C ILE A 82 59.59 31.13 -6.09
N ASN A 83 60.29 32.27 -6.04
CA ASN A 83 60.61 32.97 -4.79
C ASN A 83 61.21 32.06 -3.67
N GLU A 84 62.08 31.12 -4.03
CA GLU A 84 62.73 30.14 -3.13
C GLU A 84 61.87 28.95 -2.69
N SER A 85 60.56 28.96 -2.92
CA SER A 85 59.66 27.82 -2.67
C SER A 85 59.56 26.91 -3.90
N GLN A 86 59.50 25.59 -3.68
CA GLN A 86 59.48 24.58 -4.74
C GLN A 86 58.06 24.44 -5.31
N VAL A 87 57.91 24.47 -6.63
CA VAL A 87 56.66 24.04 -7.25
C VAL A 87 56.65 22.52 -7.27
N TYR A 88 55.76 21.92 -6.47
CA TYR A 88 55.60 20.47 -6.39
C TYR A 88 54.22 20.06 -6.89
N ASP A 89 53.16 20.39 -6.16
CA ASP A 89 51.80 20.10 -6.62
C ASP A 89 51.38 21.09 -7.72
N TYR A 90 50.68 20.57 -8.72
CA TYR A 90 50.14 21.38 -9.80
C TYR A 90 48.80 20.88 -10.29
N LEU A 91 48.01 21.83 -10.78
CA LEU A 91 46.82 21.61 -11.58
C LEU A 91 47.15 21.80 -13.06
N PHE A 92 46.81 20.82 -13.89
CA PHE A 92 46.96 20.86 -15.33
C PHE A 92 45.61 21.06 -16.01
N MET A 93 45.47 22.09 -16.85
CA MET A 93 44.22 22.37 -17.57
C MET A 93 44.43 22.75 -19.03
N LEU A 94 43.38 22.57 -19.85
CA LEU A 94 43.38 22.88 -21.28
C LEU A 94 42.41 23.99 -21.66
N SER A 95 42.86 25.03 -22.35
CA SER A 95 42.07 26.25 -22.61
C SER A 95 41.05 26.17 -23.75
N GLU A 96 41.15 25.21 -24.68
CA GLU A 96 40.19 25.05 -25.79
C GLU A 96 39.24 23.86 -25.59
N SER A 97 39.23 23.27 -24.40
CA SER A 97 38.34 22.16 -24.05
C SER A 97 36.99 22.64 -23.49
N TRP A 98 35.95 21.84 -23.66
CA TRP A 98 34.70 21.98 -22.88
C TRP A 98 34.92 21.77 -21.36
N TYR A 99 36.08 21.22 -20.97
CA TYR A 99 36.56 21.10 -19.59
C TYR A 99 37.04 22.43 -18.97
N TYR A 100 37.27 23.49 -19.75
CA TYR A 100 37.64 24.79 -19.17
C TYR A 100 36.39 25.56 -18.74
N ASN A 101 35.84 25.17 -17.59
CA ASN A 101 34.65 25.78 -17.02
C ASN A 101 34.80 25.99 -15.50
N VAL A 102 33.89 26.76 -14.90
CA VAL A 102 33.98 27.14 -13.48
C VAL A 102 33.82 25.93 -12.56
N GLY A 103 33.04 24.93 -12.98
CA GLY A 103 32.86 23.68 -12.23
C GLY A 103 34.15 22.88 -12.07
N VAL A 104 34.80 22.58 -13.20
CA VAL A 104 36.09 21.86 -13.21
C VAL A 104 37.15 22.65 -12.42
N LEU A 105 37.21 23.97 -12.59
CA LEU A 105 38.09 24.83 -11.81
C LEU A 105 37.85 24.72 -10.30
N SER A 106 36.59 24.69 -9.88
CA SER A 106 36.22 24.64 -8.46
C SER A 106 36.54 23.27 -7.85
N HIS A 107 36.24 22.20 -8.57
CA HIS A 107 36.58 20.82 -8.19
C HIS A 107 38.09 20.66 -7.98
N GLU A 108 38.88 21.08 -8.97
CA GLU A 108 40.33 20.95 -8.94
C GLU A 108 40.98 21.85 -7.86
N PHE A 109 40.39 23.02 -7.61
CA PHE A 109 40.81 23.87 -6.50
C PHE A 109 40.46 23.23 -5.13
N GLY A 110 39.39 22.45 -5.04
CA GLY A 110 39.09 21.64 -3.85
C GLY A 110 40.22 20.69 -3.47
N HIS A 111 40.88 20.07 -4.45
CA HIS A 111 42.08 19.25 -4.18
C HIS A 111 43.26 20.04 -3.65
N VAL A 112 43.43 21.30 -4.06
CA VAL A 112 44.46 22.20 -3.51
C VAL A 112 44.18 22.47 -2.03
N LEU A 113 42.92 22.56 -1.66
CA LEU A 113 42.48 22.68 -0.26
C LEU A 113 42.52 21.35 0.49
N GLY A 114 42.91 20.25 -0.16
CA GLY A 114 43.07 18.93 0.48
C GLY A 114 41.87 18.00 0.39
N ALA A 115 40.78 18.38 -0.29
CA ALA A 115 39.63 17.49 -0.47
C ALA A 115 39.95 16.36 -1.47
N PRO A 116 39.57 15.10 -1.17
CA PRO A 116 39.71 13.98 -2.09
C PRO A 116 38.52 13.91 -3.07
N ASP A 117 38.57 12.99 -4.02
CA ASP A 117 37.43 12.69 -4.89
C ASP A 117 36.39 11.82 -4.17
N TYR A 118 35.11 12.12 -4.42
CA TYR A 118 33.97 11.34 -3.90
C TYR A 118 33.29 10.46 -4.97
N TYR A 119 33.87 10.33 -6.16
CA TYR A 119 33.48 9.33 -7.18
C TYR A 119 34.52 8.20 -7.26
N HIS A 120 34.10 7.02 -7.71
CA HIS A 120 34.98 5.85 -7.89
C HIS A 120 35.79 5.96 -9.19
N TYR A 121 37.08 5.61 -9.16
CA TYR A 121 37.97 5.72 -10.33
C TYR A 121 37.86 4.53 -11.30
N ASP A 122 37.74 3.34 -10.75
CA ASP A 122 37.43 2.12 -11.47
C ASP A 122 35.92 1.98 -11.51
N GLY A 123 35.30 2.21 -12.67
CA GLY A 123 33.87 2.03 -12.90
C GLY A 123 33.41 0.56 -12.81
N GLY A 124 33.88 -0.19 -11.81
CA GLY A 124 33.72 -1.61 -11.56
C GLY A 124 32.32 -2.05 -11.15
N GLY A 125 31.31 -1.18 -11.31
CA GLY A 125 29.90 -1.50 -11.07
C GLY A 125 29.38 -1.19 -9.67
N ALA A 126 30.20 -0.62 -8.77
CA ALA A 126 29.72 -0.15 -7.48
C ALA A 126 28.76 1.05 -7.63
N PRO A 127 27.76 1.21 -6.75
CA PRO A 127 26.84 2.34 -6.78
C PRO A 127 27.54 3.69 -6.61
N THR A 128 26.94 4.74 -7.18
CA THR A 128 27.47 6.10 -7.01
C THR A 128 27.18 6.59 -5.58
N PRO A 129 28.17 7.03 -4.79
CA PRO A 129 27.97 7.29 -3.36
C PRO A 129 27.41 8.70 -3.03
N VAL A 130 27.86 9.75 -3.72
CA VAL A 130 27.49 11.16 -3.42
C VAL A 130 26.82 11.87 -4.60
N GLY A 131 27.23 11.56 -5.83
CA GLY A 131 26.61 12.13 -7.03
C GLY A 131 26.73 13.65 -7.13
N GLY A 132 25.71 14.32 -7.67
CA GLY A 132 25.72 15.77 -7.89
C GLY A 132 25.62 16.63 -6.62
N TRP A 133 25.61 16.06 -5.42
CA TRP A 133 25.39 16.80 -4.17
C TRP A 133 26.66 17.43 -3.58
N ASP A 134 27.84 17.05 -4.07
CA ASP A 134 29.12 17.66 -3.72
C ASP A 134 29.95 17.92 -4.99
N VAL A 135 30.64 19.06 -5.05
CA VAL A 135 31.52 19.43 -6.18
C VAL A 135 32.68 18.44 -6.37
N MET A 136 33.10 17.74 -5.32
CA MET A 136 34.15 16.71 -5.35
C MET A 136 33.65 15.36 -5.90
N ALA A 137 32.35 15.20 -6.13
CA ALA A 137 31.75 14.04 -6.79
C ALA A 137 31.32 14.34 -8.24
N SER A 138 30.90 15.57 -8.53
CA SER A 138 30.47 16.01 -9.86
C SER A 138 30.75 17.50 -10.07
N ASN A 139 31.08 17.93 -11.28
CA ASN A 139 31.60 19.28 -11.55
C ASN A 139 30.70 20.09 -12.50
N GLY A 140 29.43 20.27 -12.12
CA GLY A 140 28.44 21.08 -12.85
C GLY A 140 28.94 22.50 -13.18
N ASN A 141 28.35 23.15 -14.19
CA ASN A 141 28.75 24.50 -14.60
C ASN A 141 27.54 25.42 -14.83
N PRO A 142 27.27 26.39 -13.92
CA PRO A 142 28.02 26.68 -12.69
C PRO A 142 27.98 25.52 -11.68
N PRO A 143 28.99 25.41 -10.77
CA PRO A 143 29.04 24.29 -9.82
C PRO A 143 27.98 24.42 -8.73
N GLN A 144 27.60 23.28 -8.16
CA GLN A 144 26.92 23.19 -6.87
C GLN A 144 27.89 23.48 -5.71
N PHE A 145 27.39 23.72 -4.49
CA PHE A 145 28.26 23.85 -3.33
C PHE A 145 28.98 22.53 -2.98
N PRO A 146 30.19 22.59 -2.39
CA PRO A 146 30.72 21.48 -1.59
C PRO A 146 29.79 21.24 -0.40
N SER A 147 29.63 19.97 -0.01
CA SER A 147 28.87 19.61 1.20
C SER A 147 29.46 20.29 2.43
N ALA A 148 28.64 20.48 3.46
CA ALA A 148 29.04 20.98 4.76
C ALA A 148 30.16 20.13 5.36
N PHE A 149 30.12 18.81 5.17
CA PHE A 149 31.21 17.91 5.55
C PHE A 149 32.54 18.30 4.90
N THR A 150 32.56 18.52 3.58
CA THR A 150 33.76 18.97 2.86
C THR A 150 34.24 20.34 3.32
N LYS A 151 33.30 21.27 3.51
CA LYS A 151 33.59 22.62 4.04
C LYS A 151 34.24 22.55 5.42
N TRP A 152 33.81 21.64 6.28
CA TRP A 152 34.37 21.43 7.61
C TRP A 152 35.70 20.68 7.56
N LYS A 153 35.69 19.43 7.11
CA LYS A 153 36.82 18.50 7.24
C LYS A 153 38.04 18.94 6.42
N TYR A 154 37.80 19.40 5.19
CA TYR A 154 38.88 19.66 4.24
C TYR A 154 39.17 21.13 4.05
N PHE A 155 38.14 22.00 4.06
CA PHE A 155 38.34 23.42 3.76
C PHE A 155 38.51 24.30 5.00
N ASP A 156 38.16 23.81 6.20
CA ASP A 156 38.19 24.59 7.45
C ASP A 156 37.32 25.86 7.38
N TRP A 157 36.17 25.77 6.72
CA TRP A 157 35.24 26.90 6.52
C TRP A 157 34.13 26.94 7.57
N VAL A 158 33.65 25.79 8.03
CA VAL A 158 32.52 25.68 8.97
C VAL A 158 32.84 24.66 10.07
N GLU A 159 32.13 24.74 11.19
CA GLU A 159 32.29 23.82 12.33
C GLU A 159 30.98 23.07 12.59
N PRO A 160 31.01 21.75 12.88
CA PRO A 160 29.83 20.97 13.18
C PRO A 160 29.35 21.22 14.61
N ILE A 161 28.03 21.14 14.80
CA ILE A 161 27.43 21.02 16.13
C ILE A 161 27.13 19.54 16.38
N GLU A 162 27.62 18.99 17.50
CA GLU A 162 27.41 17.58 17.83
C GLU A 162 26.07 17.40 18.56
N VAL A 163 25.24 16.48 18.07
CA VAL A 163 23.95 16.12 18.63
C VAL A 163 24.13 14.85 19.44
N THR A 164 23.86 14.91 20.75
CA THR A 164 24.08 13.78 21.68
C THR A 164 22.91 13.54 22.62
N GLU A 165 21.84 14.32 22.48
CA GLU A 165 20.61 14.23 23.28
C GLU A 165 19.42 14.19 22.32
N SER A 166 18.32 13.55 22.71
CA SER A 166 17.09 13.60 21.90
C SER A 166 16.53 15.02 21.89
N GLY A 167 15.88 15.40 20.80
CA GLY A 167 15.14 16.66 20.71
C GLY A 167 15.05 17.24 19.31
N THR A 168 14.41 18.42 19.21
CA THR A 168 14.25 19.14 17.95
C THR A 168 15.40 20.11 17.71
N TYR A 169 16.03 19.97 16.54
CA TYR A 169 17.16 20.76 16.05
C TYR A 169 16.74 21.63 14.87
N THR A 170 17.55 22.63 14.53
CA THR A 170 17.27 23.56 13.42
C THR A 170 18.55 23.93 12.69
N LEU A 171 18.53 23.90 11.36
CA LEU A 171 19.64 24.24 10.46
C LEU A 171 19.33 25.47 9.59
N SER A 172 20.36 26.26 9.34
CA SER A 172 20.37 27.32 8.32
C SER A 172 20.83 26.77 6.96
N PRO A 173 20.41 27.38 5.82
CA PRO A 173 20.83 26.97 4.49
C PRO A 173 22.36 26.95 4.34
N LEU A 174 22.88 26.01 3.57
CA LEU A 174 24.32 25.83 3.38
C LEU A 174 25.05 27.04 2.74
N SER A 175 24.31 28.03 2.23
CA SER A 175 24.86 29.32 1.79
C SER A 175 25.30 30.23 2.94
N GLU A 176 24.86 29.96 4.17
CA GLU A 176 25.25 30.67 5.39
C GLU A 176 26.52 30.07 6.01
N GLN A 177 27.05 30.72 7.06
CA GLN A 177 28.32 30.33 7.70
C GLN A 177 28.17 29.66 9.07
N GLU A 178 27.06 29.91 9.77
CA GLU A 178 26.79 29.40 11.11
C GLU A 178 25.59 28.45 11.07
N ASN A 179 25.61 27.42 11.93
CA ASN A 179 24.49 26.49 12.10
C ASN A 179 24.07 25.77 10.80
N VAL A 180 25.04 25.35 9.99
CA VAL A 180 24.83 24.69 8.68
C VAL A 180 25.16 23.18 8.68
N LEU A 181 25.67 22.65 9.80
CA LEU A 181 26.12 21.27 9.93
C LEU A 181 25.85 20.72 11.33
N TYR A 182 25.06 19.65 11.41
CA TYR A 182 25.03 18.80 12.60
C TYR A 182 25.76 17.49 12.35
N LYS A 183 26.45 17.02 13.37
CA LYS A 183 27.06 15.69 13.44
C LYS A 183 26.29 14.86 14.48
N ILE A 184 25.83 13.69 14.07
CA ILE A 184 25.02 12.79 14.89
C ILE A 184 25.78 11.45 14.97
N PRO A 185 26.22 11.00 16.16
CA PRO A 185 26.88 9.70 16.29
C PRO A 185 25.90 8.57 16.01
N SER A 186 26.37 7.49 15.38
CA SER A 186 25.60 6.25 15.31
C SER A 186 25.70 5.52 16.66
N PRO A 187 24.60 5.00 17.23
CA PRO A 187 24.66 4.10 18.37
C PRO A 187 25.30 2.74 18.02
N ASN A 188 25.34 2.38 16.73
CA ASN A 188 25.76 1.07 16.24
C ASN A 188 27.21 1.04 15.73
N SER A 189 27.94 2.16 15.75
CA SER A 189 29.33 2.21 15.28
C SER A 189 30.18 3.28 15.96
N GLU A 190 31.42 2.92 16.29
CA GLU A 190 32.44 3.87 16.74
C GLU A 190 33.18 4.55 15.58
N THR A 191 33.09 4.00 14.37
CA THR A 191 33.84 4.48 13.19
C THR A 191 32.97 5.14 12.13
N GLU A 192 31.65 4.98 12.22
CA GLU A 192 30.67 5.56 11.31
C GLU A 192 29.70 6.47 12.05
N TYR A 193 29.32 7.58 11.43
CA TYR A 193 28.38 8.55 12.00
C TYR A 193 27.64 9.29 10.89
N PHE A 194 26.64 10.08 11.27
CA PHE A 194 25.81 10.82 10.35
C PHE A 194 26.13 12.31 10.39
N VAL A 195 25.99 12.98 9.24
CA VAL A 195 26.00 14.44 9.17
C VAL A 195 24.80 14.91 8.36
N VAL A 196 24.19 16.00 8.80
CA VAL A 196 23.03 16.59 8.14
C VAL A 196 23.25 18.06 7.85
N GLU A 197 22.77 18.50 6.69
CA GLU A 197 22.86 19.87 6.19
C GLU A 197 21.54 20.30 5.53
N TYR A 198 21.31 21.61 5.36
CA TYR A 198 20.11 22.13 4.70
C TYR A 198 20.45 22.73 3.33
N ARG A 199 19.87 22.20 2.26
CA ARG A 199 20.08 22.65 0.88
C ARG A 199 18.83 23.31 0.31
N VAL A 200 19.01 24.43 -0.38
CA VAL A 200 17.91 25.20 -0.99
C VAL A 200 18.21 25.36 -2.48
N GLN A 201 17.24 25.02 -3.32
CA GLN A 201 17.31 25.09 -4.80
C GLN A 201 17.17 26.53 -5.31
N GLU A 202 17.97 27.43 -4.75
CA GLU A 202 18.01 28.85 -5.07
C GLU A 202 19.46 29.34 -5.23
N GLY A 203 19.61 30.57 -5.69
CA GLY A 203 20.91 31.21 -5.86
C GLY A 203 21.68 30.71 -7.08
N MET A 204 23.00 30.91 -7.07
CA MET A 204 23.86 30.65 -8.23
C MET A 204 24.36 29.21 -8.32
N TYR A 205 24.56 28.55 -7.16
CA TYR A 205 25.30 27.30 -7.07
C TYR A 205 24.36 26.11 -6.83
N ASP A 206 23.59 26.11 -5.74
CA ASP A 206 22.75 24.96 -5.36
C ASP A 206 21.56 24.68 -6.27
N VAL A 207 21.15 25.65 -7.11
CA VAL A 207 20.22 25.39 -8.22
C VAL A 207 20.73 24.34 -9.23
N ASN A 208 22.01 23.97 -9.14
CA ASN A 208 22.63 22.93 -9.97
C ASN A 208 22.85 21.61 -9.21
N ALA A 209 22.45 21.52 -7.94
CA ALA A 209 22.37 20.23 -7.26
C ALA A 209 21.22 19.38 -7.87
N PRO A 210 21.29 18.04 -7.82
CA PRO A 210 20.29 17.16 -8.42
C PRO A 210 18.85 17.44 -7.97
N GLY A 211 17.91 17.24 -8.90
CA GLY A 211 16.48 17.41 -8.64
C GLY A 211 16.02 18.85 -8.36
N PRO A 212 14.71 19.05 -8.17
CA PRO A 212 14.12 20.37 -7.90
C PRO A 212 13.86 20.63 -6.40
N ARG A 213 14.18 19.68 -5.51
CA ARG A 213 13.77 19.74 -4.10
C ARG A 213 14.72 20.57 -3.23
N SER A 214 14.16 21.37 -2.34
CA SER A 214 14.88 21.97 -1.20
C SER A 214 14.57 21.16 0.06
N GLY A 215 15.52 21.04 0.98
CA GLY A 215 15.31 20.28 2.21
C GLY A 215 16.59 19.83 2.90
N LEU A 216 16.41 19.07 3.97
CA LEU A 216 17.48 18.48 4.75
C LEU A 216 18.16 17.39 3.91
N VAL A 217 19.48 17.32 3.94
CA VAL A 217 20.27 16.27 3.28
C VAL A 217 21.10 15.55 4.33
N ALA A 218 21.02 14.23 4.35
CA ALA A 218 21.72 13.38 5.30
C ALA A 218 22.81 12.56 4.62
N TYR A 219 23.98 12.47 5.27
CA TYR A 219 25.11 11.69 4.81
C TYR A 219 25.58 10.72 5.89
N ARG A 220 26.06 9.57 5.46
CA ARG A 220 26.91 8.67 6.25
C ARG A 220 28.36 9.06 6.05
N VAL A 221 29.11 9.12 7.15
CA VAL A 221 30.56 9.27 7.15
C VAL A 221 31.21 8.01 7.74
N ASN A 222 32.13 7.39 7.00
CA ASN A 222 32.89 6.23 7.44
C ASN A 222 34.38 6.58 7.57
N THR A 223 34.87 6.66 8.81
CA THR A 223 36.28 6.99 9.09
C THR A 223 37.25 5.85 8.77
N GLY A 224 36.76 4.60 8.70
CA GLY A 224 37.54 3.43 8.30
C GLY A 224 37.91 3.40 6.83
N ALA A 225 37.18 4.12 5.96
CA ALA A 225 37.48 4.24 4.54
C ALA A 225 38.73 5.09 4.24
N GLY A 226 39.18 5.91 5.18
CA GLY A 226 40.28 6.86 5.00
C GLY A 226 39.79 8.21 4.48
N ASN A 227 40.39 8.71 3.39
CA ASN A 227 40.04 10.01 2.79
C ASN A 227 39.61 9.81 1.34
N GLY A 228 38.35 10.09 1.05
CA GLY A 228 37.71 10.03 -0.24
C GLY A 228 37.06 8.69 -0.55
N ASN A 229 36.40 8.66 -1.70
CA ASN A 229 35.74 7.47 -2.23
C ASN A 229 36.51 6.87 -3.40
N ALA A 230 37.61 7.47 -3.86
CA ALA A 230 38.28 7.08 -5.11
C ALA A 230 38.67 5.59 -5.21
N GLN A 231 38.87 4.90 -4.08
CA GLN A 231 39.19 3.47 -3.98
C GLN A 231 38.10 2.66 -3.27
N GLY A 232 36.95 3.28 -2.98
CA GLY A 232 35.83 2.65 -2.33
C GLY A 232 35.11 1.65 -3.25
N PRO A 233 34.22 0.81 -2.70
CA PRO A 233 33.86 0.74 -1.27
C PRO A 233 34.96 0.15 -0.36
N PRO A 234 35.02 0.50 0.95
CA PRO A 234 34.15 1.45 1.66
C PRO A 234 34.33 2.89 1.19
N ASP A 235 33.22 3.64 1.21
CA ASP A 235 33.18 5.07 0.88
C ASP A 235 33.27 5.89 2.16
N GLU A 236 34.10 6.92 2.16
CA GLU A 236 34.17 7.88 3.26
C GLU A 236 32.85 8.63 3.41
N LEU A 237 32.29 9.13 2.30
CA LEU A 237 31.07 9.93 2.31
C LEU A 237 30.02 9.27 1.40
N TYR A 238 28.82 9.08 1.91
CA TYR A 238 27.67 8.54 1.18
C TYR A 238 26.43 9.37 1.50
N VAL A 239 25.63 9.75 0.49
CA VAL A 239 24.39 10.51 0.72
C VAL A 239 23.17 9.60 0.71
N TYR A 240 22.32 9.68 1.73
CA TYR A 240 21.08 8.90 1.77
C TYR A 240 20.09 9.42 0.73
N ARG A 241 19.50 8.50 -0.03
CA ARG A 241 18.56 8.79 -1.11
C ARG A 241 17.60 7.63 -1.37
N PRO A 242 16.34 7.87 -1.78
CA PRO A 242 15.38 6.81 -2.06
C PRO A 242 15.89 5.74 -3.04
N GLY A 243 15.69 4.48 -2.70
CA GLY A 243 16.14 3.30 -3.43
C GLY A 243 17.65 3.09 -3.47
N GLY A 244 18.42 3.81 -2.65
CA GLY A 244 19.88 3.75 -2.61
C GLY A 244 20.41 2.92 -1.44
N ASP A 245 21.22 1.90 -1.73
CA ASP A 245 21.86 1.03 -0.74
C ASP A 245 23.32 0.70 -1.16
N LEU A 246 23.96 -0.30 -0.53
CA LEU A 246 25.33 -0.73 -0.89
C LEU A 246 25.45 -1.34 -2.30
N ASN A 247 24.35 -1.74 -2.92
CA ASN A 247 24.24 -2.43 -4.21
C ASN A 247 23.48 -1.61 -5.27
N ASN A 248 22.71 -0.60 -4.88
CA ASN A 248 21.86 0.22 -5.75
C ASN A 248 22.18 1.70 -5.63
N THR A 249 22.24 2.38 -6.78
CA THR A 249 22.53 3.82 -6.82
C THR A 249 21.35 4.67 -6.33
N GLY A 250 20.10 4.23 -6.41
CA GLY A 250 18.96 5.04 -5.97
C GLY A 250 18.76 6.35 -6.75
N ASN A 251 17.92 7.24 -6.23
CA ASN A 251 17.46 8.46 -6.91
C ASN A 251 18.02 9.75 -6.29
N PHE A 252 19.03 10.33 -6.92
CA PHE A 252 19.64 11.59 -6.46
C PHE A 252 18.72 12.81 -6.53
N ASP A 253 17.70 12.83 -7.37
CA ASP A 253 16.79 13.98 -7.50
C ASP A 253 15.85 14.13 -6.29
N GLN A 254 15.78 13.11 -5.43
CA GLN A 254 14.85 13.01 -4.30
C GLN A 254 15.54 12.98 -2.93
N VAL A 255 16.85 13.26 -2.88
CA VAL A 255 17.66 13.30 -1.66
C VAL A 255 17.08 14.19 -0.55
N PRO A 256 16.57 15.41 -0.81
CA PRO A 256 16.15 16.28 0.28
C PRO A 256 14.89 15.80 1.01
N TYR A 257 14.93 15.84 2.34
CA TYR A 257 13.81 15.60 3.26
C TYR A 257 13.10 16.92 3.57
N SER A 258 11.77 16.93 3.49
CA SER A 258 10.89 18.08 3.75
C SER A 258 9.44 17.62 3.85
N LEU A 259 8.65 18.30 4.69
CA LEU A 259 7.21 18.07 4.82
C LEU A 259 6.46 18.30 3.50
N GLU A 260 6.94 19.24 2.66
CA GLU A 260 6.38 19.54 1.33
C GLU A 260 6.26 18.32 0.42
N TYR A 261 7.08 17.30 0.64
CA TYR A 261 7.13 16.08 -0.19
C TYR A 261 6.72 14.82 0.57
N ASN A 262 6.20 14.95 1.79
CA ASN A 262 5.95 13.85 2.72
C ASN A 262 7.16 12.91 2.88
N HIS A 263 8.36 13.49 2.86
CA HIS A 263 9.64 12.78 2.99
C HIS A 263 10.33 13.35 4.22
N THR A 264 9.88 12.94 5.41
CA THR A 264 10.16 13.64 6.67
C THR A 264 10.94 12.83 7.68
N GLN A 265 11.38 11.62 7.31
CA GLN A 265 11.97 10.67 8.24
C GLN A 265 13.14 9.90 7.60
N LEU A 266 14.15 9.57 8.40
CA LEU A 266 15.25 8.66 8.08
C LEU A 266 15.54 7.81 9.31
N ASN A 267 15.27 6.51 9.21
CA ASN A 267 15.57 5.49 10.22
C ASN A 267 15.90 4.14 9.58
N ASP A 268 16.07 3.09 10.37
CA ASP A 268 16.46 1.77 9.84
C ASP A 268 15.34 1.09 9.02
N ASP A 269 14.09 1.51 9.20
CA ASP A 269 12.91 0.96 8.51
C ASP A 269 12.40 1.82 7.33
N THR A 270 13.02 2.97 7.06
CA THR A 270 12.64 3.85 5.93
C THR A 270 13.29 3.43 4.61
N ASP A 271 12.83 4.01 3.49
CA ASP A 271 13.58 4.01 2.22
C ASP A 271 14.09 5.44 1.89
N PRO A 272 15.41 5.67 1.93
CA PRO A 272 16.47 4.72 2.29
C PRO A 272 16.47 4.40 3.79
N SER A 273 17.01 3.24 4.17
CA SER A 273 17.30 2.95 5.56
C SER A 273 18.55 3.71 6.01
N SER A 274 18.76 3.85 7.32
CA SER A 274 19.93 4.54 7.89
C SER A 274 21.22 3.70 7.93
N PHE A 275 21.33 2.70 7.04
CA PHE A 275 22.36 1.65 7.05
C PHE A 275 23.83 2.15 7.07
N LEU A 276 24.68 1.40 7.76
CA LEU A 276 26.12 1.60 7.79
C LEU A 276 26.87 0.73 6.77
N TYR A 277 28.16 0.97 6.55
CA TYR A 277 28.93 0.08 5.65
C TYR A 277 29.15 -1.28 6.30
N ASN A 278 29.61 -1.30 7.56
CA ASN A 278 29.77 -2.52 8.37
C ASN A 278 30.39 -3.70 7.59
N GLU A 279 31.62 -3.49 7.09
CA GLU A 279 32.37 -4.47 6.28
C GLU A 279 31.65 -4.99 5.01
N GLY A 280 30.69 -4.22 4.50
CA GLY A 280 29.90 -4.55 3.32
C GLY A 280 28.59 -5.27 3.61
N LEU A 281 28.21 -5.40 4.89
CA LEU A 281 26.97 -6.07 5.31
C LEU A 281 25.75 -5.15 5.26
N GLY A 282 25.91 -3.83 5.36
CA GLY A 282 24.78 -2.91 5.27
C GLY A 282 23.87 -2.92 6.50
N LEU A 283 24.39 -3.23 7.69
CA LEU A 283 23.59 -3.31 8.91
C LEU A 283 23.07 -1.94 9.35
N ASP A 284 22.05 -1.96 10.19
CA ASP A 284 21.34 -0.82 10.78
C ASP A 284 22.28 0.22 11.38
N GLY A 285 21.95 1.48 11.14
CA GLY A 285 22.74 2.61 11.62
C GLY A 285 22.18 3.29 12.86
N GLY A 286 20.95 3.01 13.24
CA GLY A 286 20.34 3.49 14.48
C GLY A 286 20.11 5.00 14.52
N LEU A 287 20.12 5.68 13.38
CA LEU A 287 19.66 7.07 13.33
C LEU A 287 18.15 7.08 13.34
N ASN A 288 17.51 7.74 14.31
CA ASN A 288 16.08 8.00 14.25
C ASN A 288 15.83 9.50 14.06
N LEU A 289 15.62 9.90 12.81
CA LEU A 289 15.34 11.29 12.43
C LEU A 289 13.92 11.39 11.86
N PHE A 290 13.12 12.34 12.34
CA PHE A 290 11.75 12.53 11.89
C PHE A 290 11.27 13.98 12.05
N ASN A 291 10.01 14.26 11.67
CA ASN A 291 9.38 15.59 11.74
C ASN A 291 10.20 16.70 11.07
N VAL A 292 10.78 16.41 9.91
CA VAL A 292 11.42 17.44 9.09
C VAL A 292 10.38 18.44 8.60
N SER A 293 10.56 19.72 8.93
CA SER A 293 9.63 20.80 8.57
C SER A 293 9.63 21.11 7.07
N ASP A 294 8.73 21.99 6.64
CA ASP A 294 8.83 22.62 5.32
C ASP A 294 10.16 23.39 5.15
N ALA A 295 10.60 23.52 3.89
CA ALA A 295 11.79 24.27 3.53
C ALA A 295 11.53 25.78 3.64
N GLY A 296 12.00 26.40 4.73
CA GLY A 296 11.88 27.84 5.00
C GLY A 296 13.22 28.57 5.11
N GLU A 297 13.24 29.68 5.86
CA GLU A 297 14.49 30.39 6.22
C GLU A 297 15.47 29.49 6.99
N THR A 298 14.92 28.54 7.74
CA THR A 298 15.61 27.43 8.40
C THR A 298 14.78 26.17 8.21
N ILE A 299 15.39 25.00 8.43
CA ILE A 299 14.67 23.73 8.50
C ILE A 299 14.85 23.13 9.90
N SER A 300 13.76 22.60 10.48
CA SER A 300 13.80 21.89 11.75
C SER A 300 13.55 20.40 11.57
N PHE A 301 14.13 19.58 12.44
CA PHE A 301 13.96 18.13 12.46
C PHE A 301 14.17 17.62 13.89
N THR A 302 13.67 16.44 14.20
CA THR A 302 13.82 15.81 15.51
C THR A 302 14.75 14.60 15.40
N VAL A 303 15.62 14.43 16.39
CA VAL A 303 16.48 13.25 16.55
C VAL A 303 16.08 12.56 17.84
N SER A 304 15.86 11.25 17.80
CA SER A 304 15.70 10.42 18.99
C SER A 304 16.88 9.46 19.14
N PHE A 305 17.40 9.36 20.37
CA PHE A 305 18.35 8.32 20.77
C PHE A 305 17.70 7.29 21.72
N GLY A 306 16.40 7.40 21.99
CA GLY A 306 15.66 6.46 22.84
C GLY A 306 14.94 5.38 22.05
N SER A 307 14.55 4.30 22.73
CA SER A 307 13.65 3.26 22.20
C SER A 307 12.24 3.47 22.75
N PRO A 308 11.18 3.16 21.97
CA PRO A 308 9.83 3.15 22.50
C PRO A 308 9.70 2.10 23.63
N GLU A 309 8.79 2.34 24.57
CA GLU A 309 8.47 1.40 25.64
C GLU A 309 6.97 1.20 25.69
N ILE A 310 6.49 -0.03 25.50
CA ILE A 310 5.05 -0.33 25.58
C ILE A 310 4.63 -0.46 27.05
N PHE A 311 3.54 0.21 27.40
CA PHE A 311 2.80 -0.03 28.63
C PHE A 311 1.33 -0.25 28.31
N VAL A 312 0.69 -1.21 28.98
CA VAL A 312 -0.74 -1.53 28.80
C VAL A 312 -1.49 -1.45 30.13
N ASP A 313 -2.70 -0.90 30.10
CA ASP A 313 -3.61 -0.85 31.24
C ASP A 313 -5.06 -1.09 30.78
N PRO A 314 -5.78 -2.11 31.30
CA PRO A 314 -5.35 -3.06 32.32
C PRO A 314 -4.41 -4.15 31.79
N VAL A 315 -3.60 -4.73 32.67
CA VAL A 315 -2.68 -5.84 32.36
C VAL A 315 -3.38 -7.22 32.26
N SER A 316 -4.69 -7.29 32.54
CA SER A 316 -5.49 -8.51 32.42
C SER A 316 -6.99 -8.17 32.40
N LEU A 317 -7.80 -8.99 31.73
CA LEU A 317 -9.26 -8.84 31.66
C LEU A 317 -10.01 -10.06 32.21
N ALA A 318 -11.16 -9.82 32.85
CA ALA A 318 -12.00 -10.87 33.43
C ALA A 318 -13.49 -10.55 33.27
N PHE A 319 -14.18 -11.34 32.45
CA PHE A 319 -15.59 -11.19 32.10
C PHE A 319 -16.46 -12.23 32.81
N ASN A 320 -17.65 -11.85 33.25
CA ASN A 320 -18.61 -12.75 33.89
C ASN A 320 -20.01 -12.56 33.29
N LEU A 321 -20.36 -13.37 32.29
CA LEU A 321 -21.53 -13.17 31.44
C LEU A 321 -22.57 -14.29 31.60
N ASN A 322 -23.85 -13.99 31.38
CA ASN A 322 -24.81 -15.07 31.11
C ASN A 322 -24.72 -15.50 29.64
N ALA A 323 -25.17 -16.71 29.33
CA ALA A 323 -25.26 -17.16 27.94
C ALA A 323 -26.13 -16.19 27.12
N GLY A 324 -25.57 -15.63 26.05
CA GLY A 324 -26.21 -14.64 25.17
C GLY A 324 -25.98 -13.16 25.50
N ASP A 325 -25.20 -12.86 26.55
CA ASP A 325 -24.77 -11.50 26.94
C ASP A 325 -23.42 -11.12 26.28
N TYR A 326 -23.03 -9.85 26.43
CA TYR A 326 -21.72 -9.33 26.04
C TYR A 326 -21.25 -8.26 27.02
N GLU A 327 -19.96 -7.97 27.04
CA GLU A 327 -19.35 -6.87 27.82
C GLU A 327 -18.10 -6.35 27.10
N VAL A 328 -17.84 -5.05 27.23
CA VAL A 328 -16.73 -4.35 26.59
C VAL A 328 -15.84 -3.73 27.66
N GLU A 329 -14.53 -3.87 27.50
CA GLU A 329 -13.50 -3.24 28.35
C GLU A 329 -12.53 -2.43 27.48
N THR A 330 -12.06 -1.29 27.98
CA THR A 330 -11.06 -0.45 27.31
C THR A 330 -9.66 -0.81 27.77
N ILE A 331 -8.73 -0.94 26.83
CA ILE A 331 -7.30 -1.11 27.08
C ILE A 331 -6.57 0.12 26.54
N ALA A 332 -5.84 0.80 27.41
CA ALA A 332 -4.92 1.86 27.02
C ALA A 332 -3.54 1.27 26.70
N ILE A 333 -3.00 1.65 25.55
CA ILE A 333 -1.65 1.33 25.09
C ILE A 333 -0.86 2.64 25.08
N SER A 334 0.16 2.73 25.92
CA SER A 334 0.98 3.91 26.10
C SER A 334 2.41 3.66 25.62
N ASN A 335 3.00 4.65 24.95
CA ASN A 335 4.44 4.69 24.75
C ASN A 335 5.09 5.47 25.89
N THR A 336 5.70 4.77 26.85
CA THR A 336 6.36 5.38 28.02
C THR A 336 7.83 5.73 27.76
N GLY A 337 8.32 5.51 26.55
CA GLY A 337 9.64 5.93 26.10
C GLY A 337 9.80 7.46 26.06
N GLU A 338 10.97 7.92 25.65
CA GLU A 338 11.24 9.36 25.50
C GLU A 338 10.22 10.02 24.56
N PRO A 339 9.84 11.30 24.75
CA PRO A 339 8.80 11.97 23.96
C PRO A 339 8.97 11.91 22.44
N GLU A 340 10.22 11.79 21.98
CA GLU A 340 10.61 11.68 20.58
C GLU A 340 10.58 10.23 20.03
N THR A 341 10.15 9.24 20.81
CA THR A 341 10.00 7.85 20.33
C THR A 341 8.65 7.63 19.66
N ILE A 342 8.60 6.70 18.72
CA ILE A 342 7.39 6.31 18.00
C ILE A 342 7.19 4.82 18.24
N LEU A 343 6.01 4.44 18.70
CA LEU A 343 5.61 3.05 18.90
C LEU A 343 4.55 2.71 17.85
N ASN A 344 4.87 1.82 16.92
CA ASN A 344 3.86 1.21 16.06
C ASN A 344 3.40 -0.09 16.68
N PHE A 345 2.09 -0.29 16.82
CA PHE A 345 1.54 -1.49 17.44
C PHE A 345 0.42 -2.12 16.60
N GLU A 346 0.28 -3.42 16.78
CA GLU A 346 -0.88 -4.22 16.39
C GLU A 346 -1.32 -5.07 17.58
N ALA A 347 -2.62 -5.19 17.82
CA ALA A 347 -3.17 -6.07 18.85
C ALA A 347 -3.82 -7.29 18.21
N ILE A 348 -3.39 -8.48 18.59
CA ILE A 348 -3.95 -9.74 18.08
C ILE A 348 -4.52 -10.59 19.20
N VAL A 349 -5.62 -11.29 18.92
CA VAL A 349 -6.19 -12.27 19.85
C VAL A 349 -5.57 -13.64 19.58
N THR A 350 -5.19 -14.33 20.65
CA THR A 350 -4.65 -15.70 20.62
C THR A 350 -5.34 -16.55 21.68
N GLY A 351 -5.28 -17.88 21.50
CA GLY A 351 -5.79 -18.83 22.48
C GLY A 351 -5.06 -18.77 23.84
N SER A 352 -5.50 -19.61 24.79
CA SER A 352 -4.99 -19.61 26.17
C SER A 352 -3.56 -20.09 26.37
N GLU A 353 -2.87 -20.54 25.31
CA GLU A 353 -1.51 -21.09 25.40
C GLU A 353 -0.40 -20.03 25.28
N SER A 354 -0.76 -18.74 25.35
CA SER A 354 0.19 -17.64 25.23
C SER A 354 1.08 -17.40 26.45
N TYR A 355 2.33 -16.99 26.18
CA TYR A 355 3.29 -16.60 27.21
C TYR A 355 2.81 -15.34 27.92
N VAL A 356 3.03 -15.25 29.24
CA VAL A 356 2.75 -14.02 29.99
C VAL A 356 3.80 -12.96 29.65
N ASN A 357 5.06 -13.38 29.48
CA ASN A 357 6.19 -12.53 29.14
C ASN A 357 6.91 -13.08 27.89
N PRO A 358 6.32 -12.95 26.69
CA PRO A 358 7.03 -13.24 25.46
C PRO A 358 8.25 -12.31 25.30
N GLN A 359 9.28 -12.79 24.62
CA GLN A 359 10.55 -12.10 24.34
C GLN A 359 10.73 -11.83 22.83
N GLY A 360 9.63 -11.97 22.08
CA GLY A 360 9.57 -11.81 20.63
C GLY A 360 8.46 -12.66 20.00
N GLY A 361 8.16 -12.35 18.75
CA GLY A 361 7.08 -12.94 17.97
C GLY A 361 5.82 -12.05 17.91
N PRO A 362 4.81 -12.43 17.10
CA PRO A 362 4.83 -13.59 16.20
C PRO A 362 5.74 -13.33 15.01
N ASP A 363 6.50 -14.34 14.59
CA ASP A 363 7.15 -14.31 13.28
C ASP A 363 6.21 -14.81 12.17
N GLY A 364 6.70 -14.93 10.94
CA GLY A 364 5.92 -15.45 9.80
C GLY A 364 5.43 -16.90 9.95
N GLY A 365 5.85 -17.63 11.00
CA GLY A 365 5.34 -18.94 11.39
C GLY A 365 4.38 -18.90 12.57
N ASN A 366 3.95 -17.70 13.00
CA ASN A 366 3.17 -17.41 14.21
C ASN A 366 3.86 -17.82 15.52
N TYR A 367 5.19 -17.95 15.55
CA TYR A 367 5.91 -18.33 16.76
C TYR A 367 6.12 -17.13 17.68
N PHE A 368 5.70 -17.28 18.94
CA PHE A 368 6.21 -16.50 20.05
C PHE A 368 7.25 -17.30 20.81
N TRP A 369 8.15 -16.63 21.53
CA TRP A 369 9.12 -17.32 22.36
C TRP A 369 9.38 -16.62 23.68
N THR A 370 9.93 -17.37 24.64
CA THR A 370 10.35 -16.83 25.94
C THR A 370 11.48 -17.67 26.55
N THR A 371 11.95 -17.27 27.73
CA THR A 371 12.98 -17.98 28.49
C THR A 371 12.51 -18.36 29.88
N SER A 372 13.21 -19.33 30.49
CA SER A 372 12.93 -19.76 31.85
C SER A 372 13.32 -18.76 32.95
N GLN A 373 13.80 -17.57 32.55
CA GLN A 373 14.11 -16.48 33.47
C GLN A 373 12.99 -15.43 33.48
N GLU A 374 12.29 -15.27 32.35
CA GLU A 374 11.31 -14.23 32.13
C GLU A 374 9.88 -14.74 32.31
N GLU A 375 9.61 -15.99 31.94
CA GLU A 375 8.26 -16.56 32.01
C GLU A 375 7.97 -17.22 33.38
N PRO A 376 6.99 -16.71 34.17
CA PRO A 376 6.80 -17.13 35.56
C PRO A 376 6.50 -18.62 35.78
N ASP A 377 5.83 -19.27 34.82
CA ASP A 377 5.42 -20.68 34.89
C ASP A 377 6.29 -21.61 34.01
N PHE A 378 7.43 -21.12 33.52
CA PHE A 378 8.37 -21.88 32.70
C PHE A 378 9.73 -22.02 33.39
N ASP A 379 9.97 -23.15 34.04
CA ASP A 379 11.26 -23.44 34.68
C ASP A 379 12.24 -24.15 33.73
N TYR A 380 13.54 -24.01 34.03
CA TYR A 380 14.60 -24.85 33.44
C TYR A 380 14.28 -26.34 33.65
N GLY A 381 14.31 -27.12 32.57
CA GLY A 381 13.72 -28.46 32.53
C GLY A 381 14.52 -29.48 31.73
N TRP A 382 15.71 -29.84 32.20
CA TRP A 382 16.54 -30.88 31.58
C TRP A 382 15.87 -32.26 31.55
N ILE A 383 15.92 -32.94 30.40
CA ILE A 383 15.33 -34.28 30.25
C ILE A 383 16.45 -35.32 30.15
N ASP A 384 16.62 -36.15 31.17
CA ASP A 384 17.63 -37.22 31.14
C ASP A 384 17.21 -38.38 30.23
N ILE A 385 17.93 -38.55 29.12
CA ILE A 385 17.74 -39.65 28.16
C ILE A 385 18.90 -40.65 28.15
N ALA A 386 19.91 -40.53 29.01
CA ALA A 386 21.17 -41.31 28.91
C ALA A 386 20.98 -42.84 28.97
N GLY A 387 19.89 -43.32 29.58
CA GLY A 387 19.56 -44.75 29.67
C GLY A 387 18.74 -45.31 28.50
N ILE A 388 18.19 -44.45 27.64
CA ILE A 388 17.19 -44.80 26.62
C ILE A 388 17.49 -44.21 25.23
N ALA A 389 18.51 -43.36 25.12
CA ALA A 389 18.85 -42.67 23.88
C ALA A 389 19.60 -43.57 22.90
N THR A 390 19.50 -43.20 21.63
CA THR A 390 20.26 -43.78 20.52
C THR A 390 21.32 -42.78 20.09
N GLN A 391 22.58 -43.23 19.94
CA GLN A 391 23.68 -42.37 19.51
C GLN A 391 23.65 -42.16 17.99
N LEU A 392 23.88 -40.92 17.54
CA LEU A 392 24.08 -40.56 16.14
C LEU A 392 25.56 -40.62 15.76
N SER A 393 25.84 -40.94 14.49
CA SER A 393 27.19 -40.91 13.92
C SER A 393 27.27 -39.91 12.77
N PHE A 394 28.35 -39.11 12.74
CA PHE A 394 28.54 -38.06 11.74
C PHE A 394 29.70 -38.40 10.79
N PRO A 395 29.54 -38.19 9.47
CA PRO A 395 30.64 -38.31 8.52
C PRO A 395 31.77 -37.29 8.76
N GLY A 396 31.42 -36.09 9.23
CA GLY A 396 32.31 -34.98 9.51
C GLY A 396 31.70 -34.02 10.53
N ASN A 397 32.44 -32.98 10.92
CA ASN A 397 31.99 -31.97 11.88
C ASN A 397 30.98 -30.97 11.29
N ASP A 398 30.90 -30.86 9.96
CA ASP A 398 29.99 -29.92 9.27
C ASP A 398 28.81 -30.61 8.57
N ASP A 399 28.65 -31.92 8.80
CA ASP A 399 27.68 -32.76 8.08
C ASP A 399 26.45 -33.07 8.94
N PHE A 400 25.34 -33.39 8.27
CA PHE A 400 24.22 -34.09 8.91
C PHE A 400 24.63 -35.49 9.41
N SER A 401 23.92 -35.98 10.43
CA SER A 401 24.07 -37.36 10.90
C SER A 401 23.83 -38.37 9.77
N SER A 402 24.57 -39.47 9.81
CA SER A 402 24.47 -40.55 8.82
C SER A 402 23.09 -41.22 8.79
N GLU A 403 22.30 -41.04 9.85
CA GLU A 403 20.96 -41.57 10.02
C GLU A 403 19.97 -40.41 10.20
N GLN A 404 18.82 -40.52 9.55
CA GLN A 404 17.67 -39.65 9.72
C GLN A 404 16.77 -40.18 10.83
N ILE A 405 16.26 -39.29 11.69
CA ILE A 405 15.36 -39.66 12.78
C ILE A 405 13.94 -39.68 12.24
N ALA A 406 13.26 -40.84 12.29
CA ALA A 406 11.83 -40.91 11.97
C ALA A 406 11.01 -40.43 13.19
N LEU A 407 10.05 -39.52 12.96
CA LEU A 407 9.14 -39.03 13.98
C LEU A 407 7.86 -39.89 14.01
N PRO A 408 7.36 -40.26 15.20
CA PRO A 408 6.09 -41.00 15.31
C PRO A 408 4.85 -40.08 15.23
N PHE A 409 5.04 -38.80 14.92
CA PHE A 409 4.02 -37.76 14.75
C PHE A 409 4.43 -36.83 13.59
N GLU A 410 3.49 -36.01 13.12
CA GLU A 410 3.75 -34.93 12.15
C GLU A 410 4.05 -33.64 12.92
N PHE A 411 5.25 -33.07 12.73
CA PHE A 411 5.67 -31.82 13.34
C PHE A 411 5.32 -30.64 12.41
N PRO A 412 4.46 -29.69 12.83
CA PRO A 412 4.19 -28.48 12.05
C PRO A 412 5.32 -27.46 12.21
N PHE A 413 5.80 -26.91 11.09
CA PHE A 413 6.78 -25.82 11.06
C PHE A 413 6.58 -24.96 9.79
N PHE A 414 6.26 -23.68 9.95
CA PHE A 414 5.90 -22.74 8.87
C PHE A 414 4.84 -23.31 7.90
N GLY A 415 3.75 -23.86 8.44
CA GLY A 415 2.66 -24.45 7.66
C GLY A 415 2.97 -25.78 6.95
N ILE A 416 4.19 -26.32 7.11
CA ILE A 416 4.61 -27.61 6.53
C ILE A 416 4.68 -28.67 7.63
N LEU A 417 4.12 -29.85 7.35
CA LEU A 417 4.15 -31.01 8.24
C LEU A 417 5.34 -31.92 7.93
N TYR A 418 6.13 -32.25 8.94
CA TYR A 418 7.31 -33.12 8.82
C TYR A 418 7.20 -34.38 9.68
N ASP A 419 7.51 -35.54 9.09
CA ASP A 419 7.49 -36.86 9.76
C ASP A 419 8.91 -37.41 10.05
N TYR A 420 9.94 -36.58 9.89
CA TYR A 420 11.33 -36.91 10.17
C TYR A 420 12.12 -35.70 10.67
N LEU A 421 13.34 -35.93 11.16
CA LEU A 421 14.29 -34.89 11.57
C LEU A 421 15.73 -35.27 11.19
N ASN A 422 16.49 -34.32 10.63
CA ASN A 422 17.94 -34.45 10.44
C ASN A 422 18.68 -33.57 11.45
N VAL A 423 19.76 -34.10 12.03
CA VAL A 423 20.59 -33.41 13.03
C VAL A 423 21.95 -33.09 12.43
N ASN A 424 22.36 -31.83 12.46
CA ASN A 424 23.67 -31.41 12.00
C ASN A 424 24.67 -31.40 13.18
N ALA A 425 25.92 -31.79 12.91
CA ALA A 425 26.98 -31.81 13.92
C ALA A 425 27.23 -30.42 14.54
N ASN A 426 26.96 -29.34 13.80
CA ASN A 426 27.10 -27.95 14.23
C ASN A 426 25.96 -27.41 15.11
N GLY A 427 25.12 -28.27 15.72
CA GLY A 427 24.21 -27.84 16.80
C GLY A 427 22.83 -27.32 16.37
N TRP A 428 22.37 -27.73 15.17
CA TRP A 428 21.06 -27.36 14.63
C TRP A 428 20.36 -28.56 13.96
N VAL A 429 19.06 -28.43 13.72
CA VAL A 429 18.23 -29.47 13.09
C VAL A 429 17.41 -28.91 11.93
N GLY A 430 17.05 -29.77 10.97
CA GLY A 430 16.27 -29.37 9.80
C GLY A 430 15.81 -30.54 8.94
N TRP A 431 15.43 -30.25 7.69
CA TRP A 431 14.72 -31.18 6.81
C TRP A 431 15.29 -31.24 5.39
N SER A 432 16.51 -31.75 5.24
CA SER A 432 17.26 -31.73 3.96
C SER A 432 17.49 -30.30 3.47
N SER A 433 18.07 -29.50 4.36
CA SER A 433 18.17 -28.06 4.25
C SER A 433 19.13 -27.61 3.14
N VAL A 434 18.84 -26.47 2.51
CA VAL A 434 19.81 -25.76 1.66
C VAL A 434 20.92 -25.23 2.56
N ASN A 435 22.14 -25.13 2.02
CA ASN A 435 23.32 -24.62 2.73
C ASN A 435 23.75 -25.46 3.96
N GLU A 436 23.45 -26.76 3.96
CA GLU A 436 23.68 -27.68 5.08
C GLU A 436 25.14 -27.84 5.53
N THR A 437 26.13 -27.49 4.70
CA THR A 437 27.57 -27.61 5.01
C THR A 437 28.20 -26.29 5.46
N ILE A 438 27.39 -25.26 5.69
CA ILE A 438 27.92 -24.00 6.26
C ILE A 438 28.27 -24.24 7.72
N TRP A 439 29.47 -23.80 8.10
CA TRP A 439 30.03 -23.90 9.45
C TRP A 439 30.14 -22.53 10.13
N GLN A 440 30.02 -21.45 9.36
CA GLN A 440 30.04 -20.08 9.87
C GLN A 440 28.64 -19.70 10.34
N ASN A 441 28.55 -19.23 11.58
CA ASN A 441 27.38 -18.53 12.09
C ASN A 441 27.12 -17.24 11.30
N GLY A 442 25.90 -16.71 11.43
CA GLY A 442 25.42 -15.53 10.75
C GLY A 442 24.01 -15.16 11.24
N ASP A 443 23.55 -13.98 10.84
CA ASP A 443 22.21 -13.50 11.21
C ASP A 443 21.11 -14.22 10.41
N ILE A 444 19.95 -14.37 11.03
CA ILE A 444 18.73 -14.97 10.47
C ILE A 444 17.53 -14.04 10.72
N PRO A 445 16.53 -13.99 9.83
CA PRO A 445 16.39 -14.79 8.61
C PRO A 445 17.40 -14.42 7.52
N SER A 446 17.95 -15.42 6.83
CA SER A 446 18.88 -15.20 5.71
C SER A 446 18.89 -16.35 4.69
N GLU A 447 18.82 -15.98 3.40
CA GLU A 447 19.05 -16.92 2.29
C GLU A 447 20.48 -17.49 2.25
N SER A 448 21.42 -16.89 2.98
CA SER A 448 22.79 -17.41 3.07
C SER A 448 22.93 -18.51 4.11
N MET A 449 22.01 -18.60 5.08
CA MET A 449 22.07 -19.52 6.22
C MET A 449 21.36 -20.86 5.95
N PRO A 450 21.62 -21.93 6.74
CA PRO A 450 20.94 -23.22 6.58
C PRO A 450 19.42 -23.11 6.70
N ARG A 451 18.65 -23.70 5.78
CA ARG A 451 17.18 -23.54 5.79
C ARG A 451 16.39 -24.66 5.10
N PRO A 452 15.15 -24.97 5.53
CA PRO A 452 14.57 -24.57 6.82
C PRO A 452 15.37 -25.17 7.98
N ALA A 453 15.49 -24.45 9.09
CA ALA A 453 16.34 -24.87 10.20
C ALA A 453 15.89 -24.29 11.55
N ILE A 454 16.14 -25.08 12.61
CA ILE A 454 16.05 -24.67 14.01
C ILE A 454 17.46 -24.72 14.60
N PHE A 455 17.96 -23.56 15.00
CA PHE A 455 19.30 -23.34 15.53
C PHE A 455 19.24 -23.26 17.04
N ALA A 456 19.57 -24.36 17.71
CA ALA A 456 19.66 -24.38 19.16
C ALA A 456 20.96 -23.73 19.64
N PHE A 457 22.08 -24.05 18.99
CA PHE A 457 23.37 -23.44 19.23
C PHE A 457 24.26 -23.66 18.01
N PHE A 458 24.02 -22.91 16.93
CA PHE A 458 24.74 -23.09 15.67
C PHE A 458 26.10 -22.39 15.70
N ASP A 459 27.17 -23.19 15.74
CA ASP A 459 28.57 -22.77 15.71
C ASP A 459 29.40 -23.89 15.07
N ASP A 460 30.71 -23.68 14.87
CA ASP A 460 31.65 -24.69 14.37
C ASP A 460 31.95 -25.72 15.48
N LEU A 461 31.05 -26.70 15.66
CA LEU A 461 31.13 -27.75 16.67
C LEU A 461 31.84 -28.98 16.11
N ASN A 462 32.45 -29.76 17.00
CA ASN A 462 33.28 -30.89 16.63
C ASN A 462 32.98 -32.11 17.53
N PRO A 463 31.77 -32.70 17.42
CA PRO A 463 31.45 -33.96 18.10
C PRO A 463 32.34 -35.10 17.57
N ASN A 464 32.41 -36.23 18.28
CA ASN A 464 33.05 -37.43 17.76
C ASN A 464 32.42 -37.82 16.40
N ASN A 465 33.26 -37.86 15.37
CA ASN A 465 32.85 -38.12 13.99
C ASN A 465 33.86 -39.02 13.27
N ASP A 466 33.48 -39.54 12.09
CA ASP A 466 34.28 -40.50 11.34
C ASP A 466 35.62 -39.93 10.83
N ASN A 467 35.69 -38.60 10.68
CA ASN A 467 36.88 -37.86 10.24
C ASN A 467 37.48 -36.96 11.35
N ALA A 468 37.20 -37.30 12.61
CA ALA A 468 37.55 -36.49 13.77
C ALA A 468 39.05 -36.22 13.90
N ASN A 469 39.39 -34.99 14.27
CA ASN A 469 40.74 -34.58 14.66
C ASN A 469 40.99 -34.88 16.16
N SER A 470 42.11 -34.40 16.72
CA SER A 470 42.43 -34.62 18.13
C SER A 470 41.64 -33.76 19.12
N SER A 471 40.94 -32.73 18.66
CA SER A 471 40.11 -31.85 19.51
C SER A 471 38.63 -32.26 19.51
N ALA A 472 38.22 -33.22 18.68
CA ALA A 472 36.87 -33.74 18.69
C ALA A 472 36.56 -34.40 20.04
N SER A 473 35.39 -34.07 20.60
CA SER A 473 34.92 -34.58 21.88
C SER A 473 33.40 -34.50 21.94
N GLY A 474 32.81 -35.35 22.78
CA GLY A 474 31.36 -35.43 22.97
C GLY A 474 30.66 -36.25 21.89
N ASP A 475 29.42 -36.63 22.20
CA ASP A 475 28.59 -37.45 21.32
C ASP A 475 27.18 -36.83 21.24
N VAL A 476 26.47 -37.08 20.14
CA VAL A 476 25.09 -36.62 19.98
C VAL A 476 24.15 -37.82 20.05
N TYR A 477 23.09 -37.68 20.83
CA TYR A 477 22.09 -38.72 21.06
C TYR A 477 20.68 -38.23 20.74
N PHE A 478 19.75 -39.15 20.49
CA PHE A 478 18.34 -38.81 20.37
C PHE A 478 17.41 -39.84 21.02
N HIS A 479 16.20 -39.41 21.35
CA HIS A 479 15.10 -40.27 21.76
C HIS A 479 13.77 -39.73 21.21
N THR A 480 12.89 -40.62 20.75
CA THR A 480 11.54 -40.28 20.26
C THR A 480 10.46 -41.03 21.03
N ASP A 481 9.36 -40.35 21.29
CA ASP A 481 8.09 -40.91 21.78
C ASP A 481 6.91 -40.31 21.00
N GLU A 482 5.68 -40.77 21.25
CA GLU A 482 4.48 -40.35 20.48
C GLU A 482 4.21 -38.82 20.51
N ASN A 483 4.81 -38.09 21.45
CA ASN A 483 4.56 -36.67 21.65
C ASN A 483 5.77 -35.78 21.35
N ARG A 484 7.00 -36.31 21.30
CA ARG A 484 8.20 -35.49 21.13
C ARG A 484 9.44 -36.24 20.64
N VAL A 485 10.38 -35.47 20.12
CA VAL A 485 11.77 -35.86 19.87
C VAL A 485 12.70 -35.01 20.74
N ILE A 486 13.74 -35.64 21.29
CA ILE A 486 14.79 -34.98 22.05
C ILE A 486 16.12 -35.32 21.39
N VAL A 487 16.88 -34.31 21.00
CA VAL A 487 18.27 -34.40 20.53
C VAL A 487 19.16 -33.83 21.62
N TRP A 488 20.20 -34.55 22.01
CA TRP A 488 21.11 -34.17 23.10
C TRP A 488 22.54 -34.15 22.59
N PHE A 489 23.17 -32.99 22.65
CA PHE A 489 24.60 -32.80 22.43
C PHE A 489 25.28 -32.92 23.79
N ASP A 490 26.04 -34.00 24.00
CA ASP A 490 26.66 -34.35 25.29
C ASP A 490 28.16 -34.05 25.26
N ASP A 491 28.60 -33.06 26.04
CA ASP A 491 30.00 -32.63 26.15
C ASP A 491 30.69 -32.38 24.79
N VAL A 492 29.95 -31.78 23.84
CA VAL A 492 30.43 -31.53 22.47
C VAL A 492 31.40 -30.35 22.45
N ALA A 493 32.60 -30.56 21.91
CA ALA A 493 33.61 -29.51 21.84
C ALA A 493 33.37 -28.54 20.67
N ARG A 494 33.76 -27.28 20.85
CA ARG A 494 33.93 -26.32 19.76
C ARG A 494 35.20 -26.64 18.95
N TRP A 495 35.19 -26.40 17.65
CA TRP A 495 36.40 -26.39 16.86
C TRP A 495 37.36 -25.29 17.34
N GLU A 496 38.63 -25.65 17.61
CA GLU A 496 39.63 -24.71 18.14
C GLU A 496 40.08 -23.73 17.06
N GLY A 497 39.81 -22.43 17.27
CA GLY A 497 40.17 -21.35 16.35
C GLY A 497 40.30 -19.99 17.04
N ASP A 498 40.38 -18.91 16.25
CA ASP A 498 40.57 -17.54 16.76
C ASP A 498 39.35 -17.02 17.55
N ALA A 499 38.16 -17.60 17.34
CA ALA A 499 36.93 -17.31 18.06
C ALA A 499 36.82 -18.04 19.43
N GLY A 500 37.85 -18.79 19.84
CA GLY A 500 37.94 -19.43 21.16
C GLY A 500 37.56 -20.91 21.19
N SER A 501 37.33 -21.44 22.39
CA SER A 501 37.11 -22.87 22.65
C SER A 501 36.01 -23.08 23.68
N GLY A 502 35.29 -24.20 23.60
CA GLY A 502 34.29 -24.56 24.59
C GLY A 502 33.88 -26.02 24.54
N THR A 503 33.08 -26.41 25.54
CA THR A 503 32.44 -27.72 25.65
C THR A 503 30.99 -27.46 26.07
N TYR A 504 30.05 -28.03 25.31
CA TYR A 504 28.65 -27.67 25.38
C TYR A 504 27.77 -28.90 25.58
N ASP A 505 26.77 -28.70 26.43
CA ASP A 505 25.84 -29.73 26.84
C ASP A 505 24.42 -29.17 26.81
N PHE A 506 23.70 -29.49 25.73
CA PHE A 506 22.41 -28.89 25.43
C PHE A 506 21.46 -29.84 24.70
N GLN A 507 20.17 -29.50 24.69
CA GLN A 507 19.11 -30.29 24.07
C GLN A 507 18.26 -29.48 23.12
N ILE A 508 17.80 -30.13 22.05
CA ILE A 508 16.78 -29.64 21.13
C ILE A 508 15.57 -30.55 21.27
N ILE A 509 14.41 -29.98 21.56
CA ILE A 509 13.18 -30.71 21.86
C ILE A 509 12.09 -30.19 20.94
N LEU A 510 11.54 -31.06 20.10
CA LEU A 510 10.38 -30.74 19.26
C LEU A 510 9.18 -31.56 19.73
N GLN A 511 8.05 -30.91 19.97
CA GLN A 511 6.81 -31.55 20.43
C GLN A 511 5.80 -31.63 19.30
N SER A 512 4.90 -32.61 19.34
CA SER A 512 3.90 -32.86 18.30
C SER A 512 2.90 -31.73 18.07
N ASN A 513 2.78 -30.79 19.01
CA ASN A 513 1.95 -29.59 18.88
C ASN A 513 2.70 -28.40 18.24
N GLY A 514 3.91 -28.61 17.70
CA GLY A 514 4.71 -27.54 17.09
C GLY A 514 5.64 -26.80 18.06
N THR A 515 5.61 -27.10 19.37
CA THR A 515 6.51 -26.45 20.34
C THR A 515 7.97 -26.81 20.08
N ILE A 516 8.83 -25.79 20.05
CA ILE A 516 10.28 -25.89 19.97
C ILE A 516 10.86 -25.51 21.33
N ARG A 517 11.75 -26.32 21.89
CA ARG A 517 12.42 -26.01 23.15
C ARG A 517 13.90 -26.35 23.10
N CYS A 518 14.72 -25.48 23.68
CA CYS A 518 16.13 -25.76 23.92
C CYS A 518 16.43 -25.71 25.42
N ASN A 519 17.30 -26.61 25.88
CA ASN A 519 17.81 -26.60 27.26
C ASN A 519 19.33 -26.56 27.24
N TYR A 520 19.93 -25.63 27.99
CA TYR A 520 21.38 -25.54 28.19
C TYR A 520 21.73 -26.03 29.61
N ARG A 521 22.40 -27.19 29.73
CA ARG A 521 22.81 -27.73 31.04
C ARG A 521 24.12 -27.13 31.48
N ASP A 522 25.17 -27.38 30.70
CA ASP A 522 26.54 -26.94 30.99
C ASP A 522 27.14 -26.35 29.70
N MET A 523 27.29 -25.01 29.68
CA MET A 523 27.84 -24.25 28.54
C MET A 523 29.16 -23.62 28.98
N VAL A 524 30.29 -24.29 28.72
CA VAL A 524 31.61 -23.89 29.22
C VAL A 524 32.49 -23.40 28.08
N GLY A 525 32.91 -22.14 28.09
CA GLY A 525 33.80 -21.56 27.08
C GLY A 525 33.18 -20.37 26.37
N THR A 526 33.50 -20.20 25.09
CA THR A 526 32.88 -19.18 24.21
C THR A 526 31.40 -19.50 23.99
N THR A 527 30.47 -18.60 24.32
CA THR A 527 29.01 -18.81 24.09
C THR A 527 28.37 -17.64 23.34
N ASP A 528 29.17 -16.66 22.96
CA ASP A 528 28.81 -15.41 22.32
C ASP A 528 29.11 -15.43 20.82
N GLN A 529 29.18 -16.60 20.19
CA GLN A 529 29.49 -16.73 18.77
C GLN A 529 28.44 -17.59 18.03
N ALA A 530 27.41 -18.10 18.70
CA ALA A 530 26.45 -19.00 18.06
C ALA A 530 25.23 -18.27 17.50
N THR A 531 24.71 -18.73 16.37
CA THR A 531 23.37 -18.37 15.90
C THR A 531 22.34 -19.20 16.67
N ILE A 532 21.33 -18.54 17.24
CA ILE A 532 20.24 -19.17 18.00
C ILE A 532 18.92 -18.62 17.48
N GLY A 533 17.96 -19.49 17.17
CA GLY A 533 16.68 -19.11 16.61
C GLY A 533 16.15 -20.13 15.60
N TRP A 534 15.33 -19.71 14.66
CA TRP A 534 14.82 -20.56 13.59
C TRP A 534 14.41 -19.73 12.37
N GLN A 535 14.31 -20.37 11.21
CA GLN A 535 13.85 -19.72 9.99
C GLN A 535 13.15 -20.67 9.04
N ASP A 536 12.36 -20.07 8.15
CA ASP A 536 11.54 -20.72 7.14
C ASP A 536 12.39 -21.34 6.00
N SER A 537 11.73 -21.88 4.98
CA SER A 537 12.40 -22.54 3.86
C SER A 537 13.06 -21.59 2.86
N PHE A 538 12.61 -20.33 2.79
CA PHE A 538 13.13 -19.32 1.88
C PHE A 538 14.28 -18.53 2.51
N GLY A 539 14.30 -18.37 3.83
CA GLY A 539 15.29 -17.59 4.57
C GLY A 539 14.96 -16.11 4.58
N ASN A 540 13.68 -15.76 4.48
CA ASN A 540 13.16 -14.40 4.58
C ASN A 540 12.31 -14.20 5.84
N ASP A 541 11.84 -15.29 6.48
CA ASP A 541 11.02 -15.26 7.68
C ASP A 541 11.62 -16.15 8.78
N GLY A 542 11.55 -15.71 10.03
CA GLY A 542 12.13 -16.42 11.17
C GLY A 542 12.34 -15.53 12.38
N THR A 543 12.91 -16.12 13.42
CA THR A 543 13.27 -15.42 14.65
C THR A 543 14.75 -15.65 14.97
N GLN A 544 15.49 -14.56 15.18
CA GLN A 544 16.83 -14.59 15.77
C GLN A 544 16.76 -14.28 17.27
N ILE A 545 17.09 -15.25 18.10
CA ILE A 545 17.15 -15.08 19.56
C ILE A 545 18.48 -14.43 19.98
N SER A 546 19.58 -14.76 19.30
CA SER A 546 20.91 -14.26 19.67
C SER A 546 21.76 -14.01 18.44
N SER A 547 22.36 -12.82 18.40
CA SER A 547 23.37 -12.44 17.39
C SER A 547 24.78 -12.83 17.80
N ALA A 548 25.65 -12.96 16.82
CA ALA A 548 27.08 -13.15 17.06
C ALA A 548 27.63 -11.96 17.88
N GLY A 549 28.37 -12.26 18.94
CA GLY A 549 28.87 -11.31 19.94
C GLY A 549 28.04 -11.24 21.23
N VAL A 550 26.86 -11.84 21.29
CA VAL A 550 25.97 -11.81 22.46
C VAL A 550 25.92 -13.18 23.14
N GLY A 551 26.32 -13.25 24.42
CA GLY A 551 26.34 -14.49 25.19
C GLY A 551 24.98 -14.88 25.75
N PHE A 552 24.08 -15.43 24.93
CA PHE A 552 22.73 -15.85 25.36
C PHE A 552 22.68 -17.24 26.02
N ALA A 553 23.41 -18.22 25.47
CA ALA A 553 23.33 -19.63 25.91
C ALA A 553 24.04 -19.89 27.25
N LEU A 554 23.42 -19.48 28.35
CA LEU A 554 23.93 -19.66 29.71
C LEU A 554 23.58 -21.04 30.29
N SER A 555 24.41 -21.55 31.19
CA SER A 555 24.15 -22.82 31.89
C SER A 555 22.91 -22.72 32.79
N ASN A 556 22.06 -23.75 32.78
CA ASN A 556 20.76 -23.81 33.46
C ASN A 556 19.72 -22.82 32.91
N LEU A 557 19.72 -22.61 31.60
CA LEU A 557 18.71 -21.81 30.89
C LEU A 557 17.91 -22.70 29.94
N SER A 558 16.60 -22.49 29.86
CA SER A 558 15.74 -23.02 28.80
C SER A 558 15.11 -21.87 28.02
N TRP A 559 14.93 -22.05 26.72
CA TRP A 559 14.03 -21.22 25.91
C TRP A 559 13.01 -22.10 25.20
N GLU A 560 11.83 -21.57 24.96
CA GLU A 560 10.71 -22.27 24.32
C GLU A 560 10.01 -21.33 23.34
N ALA A 561 9.64 -21.86 22.18
CA ALA A 561 8.87 -21.18 21.15
C ALA A 561 7.63 -22.01 20.79
N LYS A 562 6.50 -21.33 20.58
CA LYS A 562 5.20 -21.93 20.29
C LYS A 562 4.49 -21.15 19.20
N SER A 563 3.97 -21.87 18.21
CA SER A 563 3.07 -21.33 17.19
C SER A 563 1.63 -21.53 17.61
N TYR A 564 0.77 -20.52 17.45
CA TYR A 564 -0.68 -20.72 17.55
C TYR A 564 -1.24 -21.20 16.23
N SER A 565 -2.16 -22.18 16.28
CA SER A 565 -2.85 -22.63 15.08
C SER A 565 -3.96 -21.65 14.71
N GLU A 566 -4.16 -21.40 13.41
CA GLU A 566 -5.32 -20.62 12.93
C GLU A 566 -6.66 -21.29 13.28
N ASP A 567 -6.64 -22.61 13.55
CA ASP A 567 -7.81 -23.40 13.99
C ASP A 567 -8.18 -23.17 15.47
N ASP A 568 -7.36 -22.46 16.26
CA ASP A 568 -7.64 -22.08 17.67
C ASP A 568 -8.29 -20.68 17.78
N SER A 569 -9.13 -20.33 16.81
CA SER A 569 -9.78 -19.01 16.77
C SER A 569 -10.60 -18.75 18.05
N VAL A 570 -10.40 -17.57 18.62
CA VAL A 570 -11.11 -17.11 19.82
C VAL A 570 -12.29 -16.27 19.38
N ASP A 571 -13.32 -16.92 18.85
CA ASP A 571 -14.47 -16.23 18.23
C ASP A 571 -15.31 -15.42 19.23
N TRP A 572 -15.14 -15.69 20.53
CA TRP A 572 -15.85 -15.00 21.60
C TRP A 572 -15.19 -13.69 22.05
N LEU A 573 -14.00 -13.34 21.55
CA LEU A 573 -13.29 -12.12 21.93
C LEU A 573 -12.94 -11.27 20.70
N ILE A 574 -13.53 -10.07 20.63
CA ILE A 574 -13.34 -9.13 19.51
C ILE A 574 -12.50 -7.93 19.97
N LEU A 575 -11.57 -7.49 19.11
CA LEU A 575 -10.78 -6.27 19.32
C LEU A 575 -11.09 -5.23 18.24
N THR A 576 -11.29 -3.99 18.66
CA THR A 576 -11.35 -2.83 17.75
C THR A 576 -10.59 -1.63 18.32
N SER A 577 -10.35 -0.62 17.49
CA SER A 577 -9.88 0.71 17.90
C SER A 577 -10.85 1.81 17.49
N ASP A 578 -10.50 3.07 17.77
CA ASP A 578 -11.25 4.24 17.31
C ASP A 578 -11.26 4.41 15.77
N ASN A 579 -10.42 3.67 15.04
CA ASN A 579 -10.25 3.80 13.58
C ASN A 579 -10.38 2.45 12.84
N GLY A 580 -11.02 1.44 13.44
CA GLY A 580 -11.22 0.12 12.83
C GLY A 580 -10.31 -0.96 13.44
N PRO A 581 -9.40 -1.60 12.65
CA PRO A 581 -8.49 -2.62 13.16
C PRO A 581 -7.71 -2.13 14.39
N PRO A 582 -7.35 -3.02 15.33
CA PRO A 582 -6.64 -2.64 16.54
C PRO A 582 -5.13 -2.42 16.29
N THR A 583 -4.80 -1.57 15.33
CA THR A 583 -3.44 -1.14 14.99
C THR A 583 -3.29 0.38 15.17
N GLY A 584 -2.08 0.86 15.40
CA GLY A 584 -1.87 2.30 15.55
C GLY A 584 -0.44 2.73 15.79
N THR A 585 -0.24 4.05 15.83
CA THR A 585 1.03 4.71 16.13
C THR A 585 0.86 5.58 17.37
N VAL A 586 1.74 5.41 18.37
CA VAL A 586 1.72 6.16 19.64
C VAL A 586 3.07 6.86 19.84
N TYR A 587 3.04 8.19 19.91
CA TYR A 587 4.25 8.96 20.21
C TYR A 587 4.61 8.87 21.69
N GLY A 588 5.87 9.11 22.03
CA GLY A 588 6.34 9.09 23.40
C GLY A 588 5.51 9.98 24.32
N SER A 589 5.15 9.45 25.49
CA SER A 589 4.23 10.06 26.47
C SER A 589 2.76 10.16 26.03
N GLU A 590 2.36 9.59 24.89
CA GLU A 590 0.97 9.49 24.44
C GLU A 590 0.36 8.12 24.73
N SER A 591 -0.94 7.97 24.47
CA SER A 591 -1.65 6.70 24.59
C SER A 591 -2.75 6.59 23.55
N ALA A 592 -3.00 5.37 23.09
CA ALA A 592 -4.13 5.00 22.25
C ALA A 592 -5.01 3.99 22.99
N ASN A 593 -6.31 3.98 22.69
CA ASN A 593 -7.24 3.02 23.25
C ASN A 593 -7.58 1.95 22.22
N ILE A 594 -7.66 0.71 22.68
CA ILE A 594 -8.36 -0.37 22.00
C ILE A 594 -9.48 -0.88 22.90
N TYR A 595 -10.46 -1.55 22.31
CA TYR A 595 -11.64 -2.05 23.00
C TYR A 595 -11.70 -3.56 22.83
N ALA A 596 -11.82 -4.27 23.94
CA ALA A 596 -11.94 -5.72 24.00
C ALA A 596 -13.36 -6.11 24.40
N GLN A 597 -14.04 -6.84 23.52
CA GLN A 597 -15.41 -7.26 23.72
C GLN A 597 -15.52 -8.77 23.86
N ALA A 598 -16.03 -9.23 25.00
CA ALA A 598 -16.37 -10.64 25.20
C ALA A 598 -17.83 -10.91 24.84
N LEU A 599 -18.06 -11.93 24.02
CA LEU A 599 -19.36 -12.36 23.51
C LEU A 599 -19.70 -13.75 24.03
N ALA A 600 -20.84 -13.89 24.71
CA ALA A 600 -21.36 -15.16 25.19
C ALA A 600 -22.40 -15.79 24.25
N LEU A 601 -22.41 -15.41 22.97
CA LEU A 601 -23.32 -15.97 21.96
C LEU A 601 -22.96 -17.43 21.70
N ASP A 602 -23.93 -18.33 21.83
CA ASP A 602 -23.79 -19.79 21.62
C ASP A 602 -22.72 -20.51 22.46
N LEU A 603 -22.15 -19.84 23.47
CA LEU A 603 -21.28 -20.47 24.45
C LEU A 603 -22.08 -21.28 25.47
N ILE A 604 -21.52 -22.42 25.86
CA ILE A 604 -22.06 -23.24 26.95
C ILE A 604 -21.52 -22.75 28.29
N GLU A 605 -22.25 -23.03 29.37
CA GLU A 605 -21.79 -22.76 30.74
C GLU A 605 -20.38 -23.36 30.96
N GLY A 606 -19.41 -22.52 31.32
CA GLY A 606 -18.01 -22.90 31.41
C GLY A 606 -17.04 -21.71 31.52
N ASP A 607 -15.76 -22.03 31.72
CA ASP A 607 -14.67 -21.06 31.75
C ASP A 607 -13.88 -21.13 30.43
N TYR A 608 -13.62 -19.96 29.84
CA TYR A 608 -12.88 -19.76 28.60
C TYR A 608 -11.70 -18.82 28.87
N ASN A 609 -10.59 -19.03 28.17
CA ASN A 609 -9.38 -18.22 28.32
C ASN A 609 -8.78 -17.87 26.95
N ALA A 610 -8.20 -16.68 26.86
CA ALA A 610 -7.52 -16.16 25.68
C ALA A 610 -6.40 -15.19 26.11
N SER A 611 -5.63 -14.69 25.16
CA SER A 611 -4.66 -13.62 25.38
C SER A 611 -4.72 -12.61 24.25
N ILE A 612 -4.68 -11.32 24.59
CA ILE A 612 -4.49 -10.23 23.63
C ILE A 612 -3.00 -9.90 23.63
N ASN A 613 -2.31 -10.05 22.50
CA ASN A 613 -0.90 -9.70 22.39
C ASN A 613 -0.76 -8.37 21.63
N ILE A 614 -0.13 -7.39 22.28
CA ILE A 614 0.29 -6.15 21.64
C ILE A 614 1.69 -6.39 21.08
N ILE A 615 1.80 -6.34 19.75
CA ILE A 615 3.02 -6.62 19.01
C ILE A 615 3.53 -5.33 18.37
N SER A 616 4.84 -5.18 18.29
CA SER A 616 5.51 -4.02 17.69
C SER A 616 6.79 -4.49 17.01
N PRO A 617 7.18 -3.92 15.86
CA PRO A 617 8.53 -4.12 15.34
C PRO A 617 9.60 -3.47 16.23
N ASP A 618 9.21 -2.48 17.04
CA ASP A 618 10.14 -1.61 17.78
C ASP A 618 10.42 -2.12 19.21
N THR A 619 9.61 -3.04 19.73
CA THR A 619 9.72 -3.56 21.11
C THR A 619 9.28 -5.01 21.23
N ASP A 620 9.67 -5.65 22.34
CA ASP A 620 9.11 -6.95 22.71
C ASP A 620 7.58 -6.87 22.90
N PRO A 621 6.84 -7.92 22.49
CA PRO A 621 5.39 -7.95 22.63
C PRO A 621 4.94 -8.04 24.08
N ILE A 622 3.73 -7.55 24.37
CA ILE A 622 3.08 -7.65 25.69
C ILE A 622 1.80 -8.47 25.56
N ALA A 623 1.63 -9.47 26.44
CA ALA A 623 0.42 -10.27 26.53
C ALA A 623 -0.52 -9.76 27.65
N ILE A 624 -1.81 -9.66 27.34
CA ILE A 624 -2.90 -9.33 28.26
C ILE A 624 -3.80 -10.56 28.38
N PRO A 625 -3.69 -11.33 29.48
CA PRO A 625 -4.54 -12.49 29.70
C PRO A 625 -6.01 -12.11 29.84
N VAL A 626 -6.89 -12.87 29.17
CA VAL A 626 -8.34 -12.68 29.20
C VAL A 626 -9.03 -13.95 29.69
N SER A 627 -9.91 -13.81 30.68
CA SER A 627 -10.75 -14.89 31.20
C SER A 627 -12.24 -14.56 31.06
N LEU A 628 -13.05 -15.54 30.66
CA LEU A 628 -14.49 -15.41 30.51
C LEU A 628 -15.19 -16.57 31.23
N SER A 629 -16.10 -16.26 32.15
CA SER A 629 -16.95 -17.24 32.84
C SER A 629 -18.40 -17.09 32.39
N ILE A 630 -18.98 -18.14 31.80
CA ILE A 630 -20.39 -18.17 31.38
C ILE A 630 -21.27 -18.84 32.43
N VAL A 631 -22.37 -18.18 32.82
CA VAL A 631 -23.37 -18.71 33.76
C VAL A 631 -24.77 -18.82 33.12
N GLY A 632 -25.50 -19.89 33.45
CA GLY A 632 -26.86 -20.12 32.93
C GLY A 632 -26.89 -20.83 31.57
N GLY A 633 -28.00 -21.53 31.28
CA GLY A 633 -28.17 -22.28 30.03
C GLY A 633 -29.03 -21.52 29.02
N ASN A 634 -28.63 -21.52 27.74
CA ASN A 634 -29.42 -20.95 26.64
C ASN A 634 -30.64 -21.86 26.34
N SER A 635 -31.85 -21.34 26.52
CA SER A 635 -33.12 -22.05 26.23
C SER A 635 -34.01 -21.29 25.25
N THR A 636 -33.46 -20.28 24.56
CA THR A 636 -34.19 -19.43 23.63
C THR A 636 -34.63 -20.23 22.41
N PRO A 637 -35.92 -20.21 22.02
CA PRO A 637 -36.40 -20.88 20.81
C PRO A 637 -35.81 -20.21 19.55
N THR A 638 -35.51 -21.00 18.52
CA THR A 638 -34.95 -20.52 17.25
C THR A 638 -35.87 -20.85 16.06
N LEU A 639 -35.77 -20.04 15.00
CA LEU A 639 -36.44 -20.32 13.73
C LEU A 639 -35.71 -21.45 12.98
N PRO A 640 -36.42 -22.33 12.26
CA PRO A 640 -35.76 -23.23 11.33
C PRO A 640 -35.15 -22.44 10.16
N ILE A 641 -34.20 -23.04 9.44
CA ILE A 641 -33.76 -22.48 8.16
C ILE A 641 -34.92 -22.54 7.16
N ILE A 642 -35.34 -21.37 6.65
CA ILE A 642 -36.46 -21.22 5.71
C ILE A 642 -35.91 -20.72 4.37
N ASP A 643 -36.08 -21.53 3.32
CA ASP A 643 -35.65 -21.20 1.95
C ASP A 643 -36.64 -20.23 1.28
N ILE A 644 -36.16 -19.03 0.96
CA ILE A 644 -36.94 -17.98 0.29
C ILE A 644 -36.68 -17.92 -1.23
N SER A 645 -35.73 -18.70 -1.76
CA SER A 645 -35.29 -18.63 -3.16
C SER A 645 -36.34 -19.04 -4.19
N GLN A 646 -37.42 -19.69 -3.74
CA GLN A 646 -38.51 -20.17 -4.60
C GLN A 646 -39.53 -19.08 -4.93
N ASP A 647 -39.54 -17.97 -4.20
CA ASP A 647 -40.39 -16.81 -4.45
C ASP A 647 -39.60 -15.69 -5.14
N ALA A 648 -40.21 -15.02 -6.12
CA ALA A 648 -39.52 -14.00 -6.92
C ALA A 648 -39.14 -12.75 -6.12
N ASP A 649 -39.92 -12.43 -5.08
CA ASP A 649 -39.66 -11.32 -4.16
C ASP A 649 -38.92 -11.81 -2.89
N GLY A 650 -38.72 -13.13 -2.76
CA GLY A 650 -38.11 -13.76 -1.59
C GLY A 650 -39.01 -13.70 -0.35
N ILE A 651 -40.33 -13.63 -0.51
CA ILE A 651 -41.28 -13.57 0.61
C ILE A 651 -42.11 -14.86 0.61
N VAL A 652 -42.09 -15.60 1.72
CA VAL A 652 -42.75 -16.91 1.82
C VAL A 652 -43.64 -16.99 3.06
N GLU A 653 -44.58 -17.95 3.08
CA GLU A 653 -45.33 -18.30 4.28
C GLU A 653 -44.47 -19.15 5.23
N LEU A 654 -44.67 -19.00 6.54
CA LEU A 654 -43.97 -19.81 7.54
C LEU A 654 -44.28 -21.31 7.36
N PRO A 655 -43.25 -22.19 7.34
CA PRO A 655 -43.46 -23.63 7.22
C PRO A 655 -44.23 -24.26 8.38
N ASP A 656 -44.95 -25.36 8.12
CA ASP A 656 -45.71 -26.14 9.11
C ASP A 656 -44.87 -26.69 10.29
N ASN A 657 -43.54 -26.77 10.14
CA ASN A 657 -42.60 -27.24 11.16
C ASN A 657 -42.00 -26.12 12.01
N THR A 658 -42.40 -24.87 11.79
CA THR A 658 -42.03 -23.72 12.62
C THR A 658 -42.67 -23.86 14.00
N ASP A 659 -41.97 -23.48 15.08
CA ASP A 659 -42.55 -23.55 16.42
C ASP A 659 -43.83 -22.68 16.48
N PRO A 660 -44.94 -23.20 17.06
CA PRO A 660 -46.17 -22.46 17.22
C PRO A 660 -46.00 -21.04 17.80
N ILE A 661 -45.01 -20.82 18.67
CA ILE A 661 -44.76 -19.50 19.29
C ILE A 661 -44.38 -18.41 18.27
N PHE A 662 -43.74 -18.75 17.15
CA PHE A 662 -43.46 -17.80 16.06
C PHE A 662 -44.68 -17.64 15.15
N THR A 663 -45.34 -18.75 14.80
CA THR A 663 -46.52 -18.73 13.89
C THR A 663 -47.75 -18.06 14.50
N SER A 664 -47.80 -17.85 15.83
CA SER A 664 -48.83 -17.05 16.48
C SER A 664 -48.61 -15.55 16.33
N VAL A 665 -47.38 -15.11 16.09
CA VAL A 665 -47.01 -13.69 15.96
C VAL A 665 -47.16 -13.23 14.50
N ALA A 666 -46.68 -14.03 13.56
CA ALA A 666 -46.59 -13.69 12.14
C ALA A 666 -46.90 -14.90 11.26
N SER A 667 -47.24 -14.65 9.99
CA SER A 667 -47.59 -15.67 8.98
C SER A 667 -46.54 -15.77 7.87
N ARG A 668 -45.86 -14.66 7.55
CA ARG A 668 -44.91 -14.55 6.46
C ARG A 668 -43.48 -14.32 6.95
N TYR A 669 -42.52 -14.64 6.09
CA TYR A 669 -41.09 -14.63 6.39
C TYR A 669 -40.26 -14.17 5.19
N THR A 670 -39.17 -13.46 5.50
CA THR A 670 -38.04 -13.19 4.59
C THR A 670 -36.77 -13.10 5.43
N HIS A 671 -35.60 -13.04 4.80
CA HIS A 671 -34.34 -12.74 5.48
C HIS A 671 -33.36 -11.98 4.59
N LEU A 672 -32.31 -11.46 5.19
CA LEU A 672 -31.02 -11.18 4.55
C LEU A 672 -30.00 -12.25 4.95
N ILE A 673 -28.96 -12.41 4.13
CA ILE A 673 -27.86 -13.35 4.39
C ILE A 673 -26.65 -12.49 4.76
N ALA A 674 -26.09 -12.71 5.94
CA ALA A 674 -24.85 -12.09 6.39
C ALA A 674 -23.64 -12.68 5.62
N PRO A 675 -22.49 -11.98 5.56
CA PRO A 675 -21.30 -12.45 4.85
C PRO A 675 -20.80 -13.85 5.23
N ASP A 676 -20.93 -14.26 6.49
CA ASP A 676 -20.60 -15.61 6.99
C ASP A 676 -21.64 -16.70 6.62
N GLY A 677 -22.78 -16.30 6.05
CA GLY A 677 -23.87 -17.18 5.65
C GLY A 677 -25.02 -17.28 6.65
N ASP A 678 -24.92 -16.63 7.81
CA ASP A 678 -26.00 -16.58 8.79
C ASP A 678 -27.19 -15.75 8.28
N LEU A 679 -28.37 -15.99 8.86
CA LEU A 679 -29.61 -15.38 8.41
C LEU A 679 -30.03 -14.25 9.36
N ILE A 680 -30.42 -13.12 8.78
CA ILE A 680 -31.06 -12.01 9.50
C ILE A 680 -32.56 -12.06 9.23
N PRO A 681 -33.37 -12.66 10.12
CA PRO A 681 -34.78 -12.98 9.88
C PRO A 681 -35.72 -11.79 10.01
N PHE A 682 -36.79 -11.83 9.21
CA PHE A 682 -37.93 -10.92 9.29
C PHE A 682 -39.19 -11.74 9.52
N LEU A 683 -39.95 -11.41 10.55
CA LEU A 683 -41.28 -11.98 10.80
C LEU A 683 -42.36 -10.97 10.49
N ILE A 684 -43.30 -11.34 9.61
CA ILE A 684 -44.16 -10.38 8.93
C ILE A 684 -45.63 -10.73 9.14
N GLN A 685 -46.39 -9.77 9.66
CA GLN A 685 -47.84 -9.87 9.78
C GLN A 685 -48.57 -9.58 8.46
N ASP A 686 -49.84 -9.97 8.36
CA ASP A 686 -50.58 -10.04 7.09
C ASP A 686 -50.86 -8.68 6.42
N GLU A 687 -50.88 -7.55 7.14
CA GLU A 687 -51.25 -6.25 6.55
C GLU A 687 -50.09 -5.57 5.80
N PHE A 688 -48.85 -6.03 5.97
CA PHE A 688 -47.69 -5.52 5.23
C PHE A 688 -47.79 -5.80 3.72
N THR A 689 -47.66 -4.76 2.91
CA THR A 689 -47.58 -4.94 1.45
C THR A 689 -46.21 -5.47 1.02
N VAL A 690 -46.13 -6.15 -0.13
CA VAL A 690 -44.84 -6.61 -0.70
C VAL A 690 -43.86 -5.45 -0.86
N ASN A 691 -44.33 -4.28 -1.31
CA ASN A 691 -43.47 -3.10 -1.48
C ASN A 691 -42.89 -2.58 -0.17
N GLN A 692 -43.65 -2.63 0.93
CA GLN A 692 -43.17 -2.24 2.27
C GLN A 692 -42.11 -3.23 2.79
N ILE A 693 -42.33 -4.53 2.60
CA ILE A 693 -41.36 -5.57 2.99
C ILE A 693 -40.05 -5.39 2.20
N LEU A 694 -40.15 -5.19 0.89
CA LEU A 694 -38.97 -4.97 0.04
C LEU A 694 -38.28 -3.63 0.33
N HIS A 695 -39.01 -2.61 0.77
CA HIS A 695 -38.43 -1.33 1.23
C HIS A 695 -37.56 -1.55 2.46
N ALA A 696 -38.12 -2.17 3.52
CA ALA A 696 -37.37 -2.49 4.73
C ALA A 696 -36.12 -3.34 4.44
N ARG A 697 -36.23 -4.37 3.58
CA ARG A 697 -35.07 -5.18 3.17
C ARG A 697 -33.98 -4.37 2.46
N ARG A 698 -34.35 -3.42 1.60
CA ARG A 698 -33.38 -2.57 0.88
C ARG A 698 -32.67 -1.60 1.83
N VAL A 699 -33.41 -1.00 2.78
CA VAL A 699 -32.83 -0.10 3.78
C VAL A 699 -31.84 -0.85 4.66
N LEU A 700 -32.22 -2.00 5.22
CA LEU A 700 -31.30 -2.83 6.02
C LEU A 700 -30.09 -3.27 5.19
N SER A 701 -30.31 -3.73 3.95
CA SER A 701 -29.21 -4.11 3.07
C SER A 701 -28.28 -2.94 2.78
N SER A 702 -28.81 -1.73 2.58
CA SER A 702 -28.00 -0.53 2.34
C SER A 702 -27.15 -0.16 3.54
N TYR A 703 -27.66 -0.34 4.75
CA TYR A 703 -26.93 0.02 5.97
C TYR A 703 -25.77 -0.94 6.22
N LEU A 704 -25.92 -2.21 5.81
CA LEU A 704 -24.91 -3.26 5.91
C LEU A 704 -23.99 -3.35 4.69
N THR A 705 -24.23 -2.58 3.62
CA THR A 705 -23.29 -2.48 2.49
C THR A 705 -22.03 -1.69 2.92
N ASN A 706 -20.86 -2.23 2.58
CA ASN A 706 -19.57 -1.57 2.78
C ASN A 706 -19.49 -0.25 2.02
N LEU A 707 -18.94 0.77 2.67
CA LEU A 707 -18.69 2.11 2.19
C LEU A 707 -17.17 2.32 2.08
N PRO A 708 -16.57 2.16 0.90
CA PRO A 708 -15.14 2.33 0.72
C PRO A 708 -14.64 3.70 1.22
N ASN A 709 -13.55 3.71 1.99
CA ASN A 709 -12.97 4.89 2.64
C ASN A 709 -13.84 5.55 3.73
N GLY A 710 -14.94 4.92 4.14
CA GLY A 710 -15.72 5.39 5.29
C GLY A 710 -15.07 4.94 6.60
N GLN A 711 -14.82 5.88 7.53
CA GLN A 711 -14.16 5.59 8.82
C GLN A 711 -14.76 4.40 9.58
N TRP A 712 -16.09 4.29 9.58
CA TRP A 712 -16.83 3.22 10.26
C TRP A 712 -17.53 2.27 9.28
N GLY A 713 -17.50 2.61 7.99
CA GLY A 713 -18.25 1.93 6.95
C GLY A 713 -17.41 1.08 6.00
N GLU A 714 -16.07 1.15 6.08
CA GLU A 714 -15.16 0.46 5.15
C GLU A 714 -15.42 -1.04 5.05
N ASP A 715 -15.55 -1.71 6.20
CA ASP A 715 -16.01 -3.09 6.30
C ASP A 715 -17.05 -3.26 7.40
N LYS A 716 -18.28 -3.61 7.01
CA LYS A 716 -19.40 -3.85 7.92
C LYS A 716 -19.72 -5.33 8.07
N SER A 717 -18.85 -6.22 7.58
CA SER A 717 -19.09 -7.66 7.62
C SER A 717 -19.23 -8.16 9.06
N SER A 718 -18.40 -7.67 9.99
CA SER A 718 -18.47 -8.01 11.41
C SER A 718 -19.82 -7.61 12.03
N ILE A 719 -20.34 -6.43 11.69
CA ILE A 719 -21.64 -5.91 12.14
C ILE A 719 -22.78 -6.79 11.60
N ALA A 720 -22.76 -7.11 10.30
CA ALA A 720 -23.78 -7.97 9.69
C ALA A 720 -23.77 -9.39 10.27
N ASN A 721 -22.58 -9.97 10.45
CA ASN A 721 -22.40 -11.29 11.05
C ASN A 721 -22.90 -11.31 12.51
N ALA A 722 -22.60 -10.27 13.30
CA ALA A 722 -23.10 -10.16 14.68
C ALA A 722 -24.63 -10.17 14.76
N ILE A 723 -25.30 -9.43 13.86
CA ILE A 723 -26.78 -9.46 13.79
C ILE A 723 -27.26 -10.90 13.52
N GLY A 724 -26.64 -11.60 12.55
CA GLY A 724 -26.95 -13.00 12.25
C GLY A 724 -26.79 -13.93 13.46
N ALA A 725 -25.65 -13.85 14.15
CA ALA A 725 -25.30 -14.68 15.30
C ALA A 725 -26.28 -14.50 16.48
N THR A 726 -26.83 -13.30 16.68
CA THR A 726 -27.82 -13.06 17.75
C THR A 726 -29.17 -13.72 17.50
N ASN A 727 -29.46 -14.13 16.26
CA ASN A 727 -30.80 -14.52 15.81
C ASN A 727 -31.88 -13.45 16.08
N ALA A 728 -31.50 -12.17 16.17
CA ALA A 728 -32.45 -11.08 16.36
C ALA A 728 -33.40 -10.97 15.17
N ILE A 729 -34.67 -10.66 15.44
CA ILE A 729 -35.73 -10.64 14.42
C ILE A 729 -36.22 -9.22 14.18
N LEU A 730 -36.33 -8.81 12.92
CA LEU A 730 -37.10 -7.62 12.57
C LEU A 730 -38.59 -7.98 12.48
N PHE A 731 -39.38 -7.50 13.43
CA PHE A 731 -40.82 -7.76 13.53
C PHE A 731 -41.62 -6.70 12.76
N LEU A 732 -42.14 -7.09 11.60
CA LEU A 732 -42.99 -6.23 10.77
C LEU A 732 -44.45 -6.36 11.23
N LEU A 733 -44.89 -5.43 12.09
CA LEU A 733 -46.19 -5.43 12.77
C LEU A 733 -47.25 -4.53 12.11
N ASN A 734 -48.51 -4.93 12.11
CA ASN A 734 -49.57 -4.25 11.36
C ASN A 734 -49.79 -2.78 11.79
N ASN A 735 -49.74 -2.48 13.10
CA ASN A 735 -49.96 -1.15 13.67
C ASN A 735 -49.66 -1.13 15.18
N GLU A 736 -49.71 0.04 15.82
CA GLU A 736 -49.41 0.27 17.26
C GLU A 736 -50.17 -0.66 18.23
N ASN A 737 -51.35 -1.19 17.88
CA ASN A 737 -52.06 -2.11 18.78
C ASN A 737 -51.30 -3.44 18.98
N GLU A 738 -50.33 -3.74 18.12
CA GLU A 738 -49.52 -4.96 18.18
C GLU A 738 -48.43 -4.90 19.25
N TYR A 739 -48.07 -3.73 19.78
CA TYR A 739 -47.13 -3.61 20.91
C TYR A 739 -47.64 -4.34 22.16
N GLU A 740 -48.97 -4.39 22.34
CA GLU A 740 -49.60 -5.14 23.42
C GLU A 740 -50.03 -6.56 23.00
N ASN A 741 -49.56 -7.06 21.84
CA ASN A 741 -49.91 -8.39 21.37
C ASN A 741 -49.37 -9.47 22.35
N PRO A 742 -50.26 -10.27 22.98
CA PRO A 742 -49.85 -11.23 23.99
C PRO A 742 -48.96 -12.35 23.44
N ASP A 743 -49.07 -12.67 22.14
CA ASP A 743 -48.25 -13.69 21.50
C ASP A 743 -46.83 -13.15 21.22
N LEU A 744 -46.69 -11.88 20.81
CA LEU A 744 -45.40 -11.21 20.66
C LEU A 744 -44.68 -11.05 22.02
N LEU A 745 -45.40 -10.58 23.04
CA LEU A 745 -44.86 -10.46 24.40
C LEU A 745 -44.46 -11.82 24.98
N ALA A 746 -45.21 -12.88 24.68
CA ALA A 746 -44.86 -14.23 25.10
C ALA A 746 -43.58 -14.74 24.40
N LEU A 747 -43.39 -14.41 23.11
CA LEU A 747 -42.19 -14.74 22.36
C LEU A 747 -40.96 -14.03 22.92
N ILE A 748 -41.02 -12.71 23.11
CA ILE A 748 -39.91 -11.91 23.69
C ILE A 748 -39.56 -12.41 25.10
N ALA A 749 -40.57 -12.77 25.90
CA ALA A 749 -40.36 -13.33 27.24
C ALA A 749 -39.62 -14.68 27.28
N THR A 750 -39.46 -15.36 26.13
CA THR A 750 -38.61 -16.56 26.01
C THR A 750 -37.12 -16.26 25.78
N GLY A 751 -36.76 -14.99 25.58
CA GLY A 751 -35.40 -14.55 25.29
C GLY A 751 -35.15 -14.21 23.81
N VAL A 752 -36.18 -14.28 22.96
CA VAL A 752 -36.06 -13.86 21.54
C VAL A 752 -35.88 -12.35 21.49
N LYS A 753 -34.81 -11.92 20.84
CA LYS A 753 -34.45 -10.52 20.63
C LYS A 753 -35.03 -10.01 19.31
N GLY A 754 -35.24 -8.72 19.18
CA GLY A 754 -35.70 -8.13 17.94
C GLY A 754 -36.09 -6.66 18.06
N GLN A 755 -36.41 -6.07 16.91
CA GLN A 755 -36.88 -4.69 16.78
C GLN A 755 -38.16 -4.70 15.94
N ASP A 756 -39.15 -3.91 16.35
CA ASP A 756 -40.43 -3.79 15.66
C ASP A 756 -40.46 -2.64 14.64
N LEU A 757 -41.25 -2.82 13.58
CA LEU A 757 -41.48 -1.82 12.54
C LEU A 757 -42.94 -1.88 12.08
N LEU A 758 -43.65 -0.75 12.15
CA LEU A 758 -45.07 -0.69 11.87
C LEU A 758 -45.41 -0.47 10.40
N ALA A 759 -46.40 -1.21 9.88
CA ALA A 759 -46.89 -1.03 8.50
C ALA A 759 -47.45 0.38 8.23
N THR A 760 -47.91 1.07 9.28
CA THR A 760 -48.46 2.43 9.20
C THR A 760 -47.41 3.52 9.00
N GLU A 761 -46.14 3.19 9.21
CA GLU A 761 -45.01 4.16 9.24
C GLU A 761 -43.97 3.88 8.16
N VAL A 762 -44.19 2.84 7.34
CA VAL A 762 -43.31 2.46 6.23
C VAL A 762 -43.81 3.10 4.95
N PHE A 763 -43.02 4.01 4.38
CA PHE A 763 -43.39 4.78 3.18
C PHE A 763 -42.49 4.49 1.97
N PRO A 764 -42.74 3.41 1.21
CA PRO A 764 -41.95 3.11 0.01
C PRO A 764 -41.97 4.23 -1.02
N GLU A 765 -40.87 4.44 -1.74
CA GLU A 765 -40.74 5.54 -2.71
C GLU A 765 -41.80 5.46 -3.80
N GLY A 766 -42.34 6.63 -4.20
CA GLY A 766 -43.42 6.71 -5.19
C GLY A 766 -44.80 6.26 -4.70
N SER A 767 -44.93 5.77 -3.46
CA SER A 767 -46.24 5.51 -2.86
C SER A 767 -46.99 6.83 -2.56
N PRO A 768 -48.33 6.81 -2.45
CA PRO A 768 -49.07 8.02 -2.05
C PRO A 768 -48.65 8.58 -0.69
N ALA A 769 -48.26 7.72 0.25
CA ALA A 769 -47.76 8.14 1.56
C ALA A 769 -46.41 8.85 1.41
N TYR A 770 -45.48 8.30 0.61
CA TYR A 770 -44.21 8.97 0.34
C TYR A 770 -44.43 10.30 -0.39
N MET A 771 -45.21 10.32 -1.48
CA MET A 771 -45.32 11.49 -2.35
C MET A 771 -46.15 12.64 -1.74
N ASN A 772 -47.10 12.37 -0.83
CA ASN A 772 -48.04 13.37 -0.32
C ASN A 772 -47.92 13.64 1.19
N SER A 773 -46.96 13.01 1.89
CA SER A 773 -46.84 13.13 3.34
C SER A 773 -45.56 13.85 3.74
N SER A 774 -45.71 14.84 4.61
CA SER A 774 -44.71 15.29 5.57
C SER A 774 -44.65 14.33 6.77
N GLY A 775 -44.79 13.02 6.52
CA GLY A 775 -44.77 12.01 7.57
C GLY A 775 -43.37 11.46 7.69
N ARG A 776 -42.97 11.13 8.92
CA ARG A 776 -41.74 10.39 9.22
C ARG A 776 -41.86 8.97 8.69
N ASP A 777 -40.88 8.53 7.88
CA ASP A 777 -40.74 7.13 7.47
C ASP A 777 -39.87 6.42 8.50
N ALA A 778 -40.50 5.78 9.50
CA ALA A 778 -39.79 5.17 10.62
C ALA A 778 -38.91 3.98 10.20
N THR A 779 -39.03 3.51 8.95
CA THR A 779 -38.19 2.43 8.41
C THR A 779 -36.70 2.67 8.63
N TYR A 780 -36.23 3.92 8.52
CA TYR A 780 -34.81 4.25 8.65
C TYR A 780 -34.34 4.22 10.12
N GLU A 781 -35.14 4.74 11.04
CA GLU A 781 -34.89 4.70 12.49
C GLU A 781 -34.94 3.26 13.03
N GLU A 782 -36.02 2.53 12.79
CA GLU A 782 -36.19 1.21 13.43
C GLU A 782 -35.18 0.20 12.91
N ILE A 783 -34.81 0.30 11.64
CA ILE A 783 -33.70 -0.50 11.10
C ILE A 783 -32.36 -0.03 11.69
N LEU A 784 -32.19 1.27 11.98
CA LEU A 784 -31.00 1.72 12.68
C LEU A 784 -30.92 1.16 14.09
N HIS A 785 -31.99 1.23 14.90
CA HIS A 785 -32.05 0.62 16.23
C HIS A 785 -31.70 -0.86 16.16
N PHE A 786 -32.26 -1.58 15.19
CA PHE A 786 -31.95 -2.99 14.98
C PHE A 786 -30.45 -3.25 14.70
N ILE A 787 -29.82 -2.44 13.83
CA ILE A 787 -28.39 -2.58 13.52
C ILE A 787 -27.52 -2.11 14.68
N HIS A 788 -27.94 -1.07 15.39
CA HIS A 788 -27.19 -0.50 16.49
C HIS A 788 -27.11 -1.49 17.65
N GLY A 789 -28.26 -1.95 18.15
CA GLY A 789 -28.34 -2.86 19.30
C GLY A 789 -27.83 -4.28 19.02
N TYR A 790 -28.04 -4.82 17.83
CA TYR A 790 -27.66 -6.21 17.50
C TYR A 790 -26.44 -6.34 16.59
N GLY A 791 -25.86 -5.22 16.15
CA GLY A 791 -24.70 -5.19 15.27
C GLY A 791 -23.58 -4.31 15.80
N ILE A 792 -23.78 -2.98 15.81
CA ILE A 792 -22.74 -2.00 16.18
C ILE A 792 -22.27 -2.20 17.61
N GLN A 793 -23.19 -2.31 18.58
CA GLN A 793 -22.85 -2.57 19.98
C GLN A 793 -22.12 -3.91 20.18
N LEU A 794 -22.29 -4.87 19.26
CA LEU A 794 -21.71 -6.21 19.35
C LEU A 794 -20.36 -6.39 18.63
N ALA A 795 -20.15 -5.62 17.56
CA ALA A 795 -19.06 -5.85 16.62
C ALA A 795 -18.20 -4.60 16.38
N SER A 796 -18.60 -3.44 16.89
CA SER A 796 -17.91 -2.17 16.71
C SER A 796 -17.89 -1.34 18.00
N PRO A 797 -17.25 -1.83 19.08
CA PRO A 797 -17.20 -1.12 20.36
C PRO A 797 -16.51 0.25 20.27
N GLY A 798 -15.57 0.44 19.34
CA GLY A 798 -14.98 1.76 19.06
C GLY A 798 -16.02 2.77 18.55
N MET A 799 -16.88 2.36 17.61
CA MET A 799 -17.96 3.23 17.11
C MET A 799 -18.98 3.52 18.20
N GLN A 800 -19.33 2.51 19.00
CA GLN A 800 -20.23 2.67 20.15
C GLN A 800 -19.72 3.73 21.14
N SER A 801 -18.44 3.63 21.53
CA SER A 801 -17.80 4.61 22.40
C SER A 801 -17.80 6.03 21.80
N ALA A 802 -17.61 6.15 20.49
CA ALA A 802 -17.70 7.43 19.78
C ALA A 802 -19.12 8.02 19.83
N ILE A 803 -20.17 7.20 19.63
CA ILE A 803 -21.58 7.62 19.74
C ILE A 803 -21.88 8.12 21.16
N GLU A 804 -21.51 7.35 22.18
CA GLU A 804 -21.72 7.71 23.60
C GLU A 804 -21.01 9.02 23.96
N SER A 805 -19.79 9.21 23.47
CA SER A 805 -19.00 10.43 23.68
C SER A 805 -19.64 11.64 23.01
N ALA A 806 -20.09 11.50 21.75
CA ALA A 806 -20.81 12.54 21.03
C ALA A 806 -22.12 12.91 21.73
N MET A 807 -22.89 11.90 22.18
CA MET A 807 -24.13 12.09 22.92
C MET A 807 -23.89 12.88 24.22
N ALA A 808 -22.87 12.52 25.00
CA ALA A 808 -22.55 13.21 26.24
C ALA A 808 -22.25 14.70 26.00
N ILE A 809 -21.50 15.01 24.93
CA ILE A 809 -21.22 16.38 24.50
C ILE A 809 -22.52 17.10 24.07
N ALA A 810 -23.40 16.43 23.33
CA ALA A 810 -24.66 16.99 22.88
C ALA A 810 -25.61 17.31 24.04
N ILE A 811 -25.70 16.43 25.05
CA ILE A 811 -26.47 16.66 26.28
C ILE A 811 -25.91 17.85 27.07
N ASP A 812 -24.59 17.91 27.27
CA ASP A 812 -23.93 19.00 28.02
C ASP A 812 -24.14 20.38 27.36
N ASN A 813 -24.21 20.41 26.03
CA ASN A 813 -24.48 21.62 25.26
C ASN A 813 -25.98 21.93 25.07
N GLY A 814 -26.87 21.01 25.47
CA GLY A 814 -28.32 21.13 25.31
C GLY A 814 -28.81 20.97 23.86
N TYR A 815 -28.03 20.29 23.01
CA TYR A 815 -28.39 19.93 21.64
C TYR A 815 -29.28 18.69 21.60
N TYR A 816 -29.09 17.78 22.55
CA TYR A 816 -29.91 16.60 22.74
C TYR A 816 -30.55 16.60 24.15
N ASN A 817 -31.86 16.37 24.20
CA ASN A 817 -32.67 16.30 25.41
C ASN A 817 -33.38 14.94 25.43
N PRO A 818 -32.77 13.90 26.04
CA PRO A 818 -33.36 12.57 26.10
C PRO A 818 -34.76 12.58 26.73
N LEU A 819 -35.65 11.73 26.23
CA LEU A 819 -36.98 11.55 26.78
C LEU A 819 -36.91 10.94 28.18
N SER A 820 -37.66 11.52 29.12
CA SER A 820 -37.59 11.14 30.54
C SER A 820 -38.18 9.77 30.87
N ASP A 821 -38.96 9.21 29.94
CA ASP A 821 -39.61 7.91 30.00
C ASP A 821 -38.82 6.80 29.30
N LEU A 822 -37.73 7.14 28.60
CA LEU A 822 -36.78 6.17 28.08
C LEU A 822 -35.77 5.75 29.15
N PRO A 823 -35.37 4.46 29.19
CA PRO A 823 -34.19 3.99 29.90
C PRO A 823 -32.92 4.76 29.47
N ILE A 824 -31.94 4.86 30.37
CA ILE A 824 -30.71 5.62 30.09
C ILE A 824 -29.86 4.91 29.04
N GLU A 825 -29.93 3.59 29.04
CA GLU A 825 -29.29 2.68 28.09
C GLU A 825 -29.82 2.79 26.65
N ASP A 826 -30.94 3.48 26.42
CA ASP A 826 -31.51 3.67 25.08
C ASP A 826 -31.29 5.10 24.55
N TYR A 827 -30.60 5.96 25.33
CA TYR A 827 -30.42 7.38 24.96
C TYR A 827 -29.50 7.55 23.73
N ASP A 828 -28.49 6.70 23.60
CA ASP A 828 -27.56 6.72 22.49
C ASP A 828 -28.20 6.19 21.19
N GLU A 829 -29.09 5.19 21.29
CA GLU A 829 -29.84 4.66 20.15
C GLU A 829 -30.71 5.75 19.51
N GLU A 830 -31.50 6.43 20.32
CA GLU A 830 -32.37 7.52 19.87
C GLU A 830 -31.58 8.73 19.39
N TYR A 831 -30.48 9.07 20.06
CA TYR A 831 -29.58 10.13 19.62
C TYR A 831 -29.04 9.85 18.22
N PHE A 832 -28.59 8.62 17.97
CA PHE A 832 -28.05 8.20 16.68
C PHE A 832 -29.13 8.21 15.59
N ALA A 833 -30.33 7.71 15.88
CA ALA A 833 -31.46 7.72 14.96
C ALA A 833 -31.91 9.14 14.60
N MET A 834 -32.06 10.02 15.59
CA MET A 834 -32.38 11.44 15.36
C MET A 834 -31.36 12.14 14.48
N GLY A 835 -30.08 11.88 14.73
CA GLY A 835 -29.00 12.38 13.89
C GLY A 835 -29.11 11.90 12.45
N LEU A 836 -29.33 10.59 12.24
CA LEU A 836 -29.42 9.99 10.90
C LEU A 836 -30.57 10.59 10.10
N GLU A 837 -31.73 10.70 10.73
CA GLU A 837 -32.92 11.27 10.12
C GLU A 837 -32.76 12.77 9.82
N CYS A 838 -32.09 13.52 10.70
CA CYS A 838 -31.70 14.91 10.42
C CYS A 838 -30.75 15.00 9.22
N PHE A 839 -29.72 14.15 9.21
CA PHE A 839 -28.70 14.10 8.19
C PHE A 839 -29.28 13.79 6.81
N PHE A 840 -30.25 12.90 6.71
CA PHE A 840 -30.93 12.54 5.46
C PHE A 840 -32.27 13.27 5.23
N GLY A 841 -32.49 14.38 5.95
CA GLY A 841 -33.61 15.29 5.70
C GLY A 841 -34.99 14.69 5.95
N ILE A 842 -35.07 13.63 6.75
CA ILE A 842 -36.35 13.07 7.22
C ILE A 842 -37.06 14.10 8.11
N TRP A 843 -36.34 14.90 8.90
CA TRP A 843 -36.88 15.99 9.73
C TRP A 843 -36.77 17.40 9.15
N ALA A 844 -36.12 17.59 7.99
CA ALA A 844 -35.93 18.92 7.37
C ALA A 844 -37.24 19.62 6.98
N HIS A 845 -38.35 18.88 6.94
CA HIS A 845 -39.69 19.39 6.71
C HIS A 845 -40.45 19.80 8.01
N ASP A 846 -39.87 19.57 9.20
CA ASP A 846 -40.42 19.86 10.54
C ASP A 846 -41.96 19.64 10.63
N PRO A 847 -42.42 18.39 10.70
CA PRO A 847 -43.85 18.09 10.69
C PRO A 847 -44.62 18.68 11.88
N SER A 848 -43.92 18.92 12.99
CA SER A 848 -44.43 19.57 14.20
C SER A 848 -44.45 21.11 14.13
N GLY A 849 -43.67 21.72 13.25
CA GLY A 849 -43.45 23.16 13.18
C GLY A 849 -42.78 23.75 14.43
N ASN A 850 -42.04 22.93 15.19
CA ASN A 850 -41.43 23.31 16.48
C ASN A 850 -39.94 23.67 16.36
N GLY A 851 -39.29 23.38 15.23
CA GLY A 851 -37.88 23.62 14.96
C GLY A 851 -36.92 22.56 15.54
N PHE A 852 -37.40 21.37 15.89
CA PHE A 852 -36.63 20.26 16.45
C PHE A 852 -36.92 18.96 15.69
N CYS A 853 -35.97 18.01 15.71
CA CYS A 853 -36.34 16.62 15.42
C CYS A 853 -37.08 16.04 16.63
N GLY A 854 -38.07 15.20 16.35
CA GLY A 854 -38.91 14.58 17.37
C GLY A 854 -39.80 15.58 18.14
N ASP A 855 -40.19 15.21 19.35
CA ASP A 855 -40.93 15.99 20.33
C ASP A 855 -40.05 16.98 21.16
N GLN A 856 -39.00 17.56 20.55
CA GLN A 856 -37.99 18.49 21.12
C GLN A 856 -36.75 17.83 21.73
N GLU A 857 -36.42 16.62 21.31
CA GLU A 857 -35.22 15.90 21.73
C GLU A 857 -33.97 16.49 21.08
N TYR A 858 -33.96 16.69 19.75
CA TYR A 858 -32.74 17.10 19.03
C TYR A 858 -32.88 18.45 18.31
N ALA A 859 -31.90 19.33 18.52
CA ALA A 859 -31.99 20.77 18.22
C ALA A 859 -31.83 21.15 16.74
N PHE A 860 -31.43 20.22 15.86
CA PHE A 860 -31.14 20.50 14.44
C PHE A 860 -32.06 19.70 13.54
N ILE A 861 -32.56 20.30 12.46
CA ILE A 861 -33.48 19.64 11.51
C ILE A 861 -32.91 19.46 10.11
N ASN A 862 -31.69 19.96 9.85
CA ASN A 862 -31.02 19.76 8.56
C ASN A 862 -29.51 19.50 8.74
N ARG A 863 -28.96 18.80 7.75
CA ARG A 863 -27.54 18.40 7.66
C ARG A 863 -26.55 19.56 7.89
N GLN A 864 -26.84 20.77 7.38
CA GLN A 864 -25.92 21.91 7.48
C GLN A 864 -25.83 22.47 8.91
N GLU A 865 -26.98 22.60 9.58
CA GLU A 865 -27.03 23.05 10.98
C GLU A 865 -26.43 22.00 11.92
N MET A 866 -26.70 20.72 11.66
CA MET A 866 -26.08 19.61 12.37
C MET A 866 -24.55 19.64 12.25
N GLN A 867 -24.00 19.79 11.04
CA GLN A 867 -22.54 19.84 10.85
C GLN A 867 -21.88 20.98 11.66
N ALA A 868 -22.57 22.11 11.83
CA ALA A 868 -22.04 23.25 12.56
C ALA A 868 -22.25 23.14 14.08
N GLY A 869 -23.29 22.44 14.53
CA GLY A 869 -23.70 22.36 15.93
C GLY A 869 -23.27 21.08 16.64
N ASP A 870 -23.38 19.94 15.97
CA ASP A 870 -23.00 18.61 16.45
C ASP A 870 -22.11 17.88 15.42
N PRO A 871 -20.85 18.36 15.25
CA PRO A 871 -19.94 17.83 14.24
C PRO A 871 -19.50 16.39 14.49
N GLU A 872 -19.52 15.93 15.76
CA GLU A 872 -19.11 14.57 16.12
C GLU A 872 -20.10 13.54 15.58
N LEU A 873 -21.40 13.71 15.89
CA LEU A 873 -22.44 12.83 15.33
C LEU A 873 -22.52 12.92 13.81
N TYR A 874 -22.33 14.12 13.25
CA TYR A 874 -22.24 14.31 11.79
C TYR A 874 -21.13 13.43 11.18
N GLY A 875 -19.94 13.44 11.78
CA GLY A 875 -18.80 12.65 11.31
C GLY A 875 -19.06 11.14 11.40
N ILE A 876 -19.65 10.68 12.51
CA ILE A 876 -20.02 9.26 12.70
C ILE A 876 -21.00 8.80 11.61
N ILE A 877 -22.08 9.55 11.37
CA ILE A 877 -23.09 9.21 10.36
C ILE A 877 -22.49 9.24 8.95
N GLN A 878 -21.73 10.27 8.60
CA GLN A 878 -21.09 10.37 7.29
C GLN A 878 -20.07 9.22 7.10
N GLY A 879 -19.31 8.88 8.14
CA GLY A 879 -18.31 7.81 8.10
C GLY A 879 -18.91 6.41 7.99
N PHE A 880 -20.14 6.20 8.46
CA PHE A 880 -20.82 4.90 8.40
C PHE A 880 -21.78 4.76 7.21
N PHE A 881 -22.61 5.77 6.93
CA PHE A 881 -23.65 5.73 5.88
C PHE A 881 -23.27 6.47 4.61
N GLY A 882 -22.23 7.31 4.64
CA GLY A 882 -21.87 8.17 3.52
C GLY A 882 -22.83 9.36 3.37
N GLU A 883 -22.79 10.02 2.21
CA GLU A 883 -23.57 11.24 1.97
C GLU A 883 -24.97 10.99 1.39
N THR A 884 -25.25 9.74 1.00
CA THR A 884 -26.41 9.34 0.19
C THR A 884 -26.83 7.91 0.53
N TRP A 885 -28.05 7.54 0.17
CA TRP A 885 -28.50 6.15 0.21
C TRP A 885 -27.90 5.30 -0.92
N ASP A 886 -27.50 4.07 -0.58
CA ASP A 886 -26.79 3.15 -1.50
C ASP A 886 -27.69 1.99 -2.00
N TYR A 887 -29.01 2.18 -1.96
CA TYR A 887 -29.96 1.24 -2.56
C TYR A 887 -30.69 1.85 -3.76
N THR A 888 -31.20 0.99 -4.64
CA THR A 888 -32.07 1.39 -5.76
C THR A 888 -33.52 1.54 -5.30
N ALA A 889 -34.03 2.77 -5.27
CA ALA A 889 -35.44 3.05 -4.99
C ALA A 889 -36.32 2.55 -6.15
N LYS A 890 -37.23 1.61 -5.87
CA LYS A 890 -38.11 1.01 -6.88
C LYS A 890 -39.48 1.66 -6.85
N LEU A 891 -39.81 2.45 -7.87
CA LEU A 891 -41.13 3.08 -7.97
C LEU A 891 -42.19 2.04 -8.39
N PRO A 892 -43.40 2.09 -7.80
CA PRO A 892 -44.43 1.08 -8.05
C PRO A 892 -44.96 1.16 -9.48
N GLU A 893 -45.44 0.04 -10.04
CA GLU A 893 -45.99 -0.03 -11.40
C GLU A 893 -47.14 0.95 -11.67
N SER A 894 -47.85 1.38 -10.61
CA SER A 894 -48.92 2.36 -10.69
C SER A 894 -48.46 3.82 -10.78
N PHE A 895 -47.16 4.09 -10.59
CA PHE A 895 -46.61 5.44 -10.63
C PHE A 895 -46.69 6.02 -12.06
N ASN A 896 -47.13 7.28 -12.19
CA ASN A 896 -47.39 7.93 -13.48
C ASN A 896 -47.23 9.46 -13.41
N TYR A 897 -46.29 9.91 -12.58
CA TYR A 897 -46.04 11.33 -12.27
C TYR A 897 -44.56 11.69 -12.48
N GLN A 898 -44.15 12.86 -11.99
CA GLN A 898 -42.76 13.30 -11.92
C GLN A 898 -42.15 12.90 -10.57
N PHE A 899 -40.92 12.39 -10.59
CA PHE A 899 -40.13 12.06 -9.41
C PHE A 899 -38.84 12.89 -9.41
N TYR A 900 -38.57 13.58 -8.30
CA TYR A 900 -37.42 14.45 -8.14
C TYR A 900 -36.45 13.87 -7.11
N LEU A 901 -35.19 13.76 -7.49
CA LEU A 901 -34.03 13.61 -6.61
C LEU A 901 -33.45 15.00 -6.33
N SER A 902 -33.70 16.05 -7.12
CA SER A 902 -33.36 17.40 -6.69
C SER A 902 -34.28 17.87 -5.56
N TYR A 903 -33.75 18.68 -4.64
CA TYR A 903 -34.59 19.35 -3.65
C TYR A 903 -35.50 20.39 -4.31
N GLU A 904 -36.81 20.28 -4.07
CA GLU A 904 -37.83 21.15 -4.64
C GLU A 904 -38.72 21.75 -3.55
N ASN A 905 -38.71 23.09 -3.43
CA ASN A 905 -39.45 23.83 -2.39
C ASN A 905 -40.98 23.62 -2.34
N ASN A 906 -41.58 22.95 -3.33
CA ASN A 906 -43.02 22.69 -3.38
C ASN A 906 -43.38 21.20 -3.14
N TRP A 907 -42.38 20.35 -2.89
CA TRP A 907 -42.54 18.90 -2.81
C TRP A 907 -41.81 18.35 -1.58
N ASP A 908 -42.54 18.18 -0.47
CA ASP A 908 -41.95 17.80 0.83
C ASP A 908 -41.16 16.47 0.79
N TYR A 909 -41.52 15.53 -0.08
CA TYR A 909 -40.75 14.28 -0.20
C TYR A 909 -39.31 14.50 -0.72
N THR A 910 -39.03 15.64 -1.34
CA THR A 910 -37.70 15.96 -1.89
C THR A 910 -36.67 16.34 -0.83
N TYR A 911 -37.11 16.63 0.40
CA TYR A 911 -36.19 16.76 1.54
C TYR A 911 -35.40 15.47 1.79
N ARG A 912 -35.98 14.30 1.48
CA ARG A 912 -35.34 12.99 1.66
C ARG A 912 -34.91 12.32 0.36
N SER A 913 -35.66 12.46 -0.75
CA SER A 913 -35.23 11.88 -2.02
C SER A 913 -33.97 12.54 -2.59
N GLN A 914 -33.59 13.72 -2.08
CA GLN A 914 -32.34 14.37 -2.48
C GLN A 914 -31.05 13.65 -2.15
N TYR A 915 -31.14 12.62 -1.33
CA TYR A 915 -30.01 11.79 -0.98
C TYR A 915 -30.07 10.42 -1.66
N LEU A 916 -31.04 10.19 -2.56
CA LEU A 916 -31.04 9.01 -3.43
C LEU A 916 -30.11 9.23 -4.62
N ARG A 917 -29.40 8.17 -5.02
CA ARG A 917 -28.65 8.12 -6.29
C ARG A 917 -29.38 7.29 -7.36
N ASN A 918 -30.06 6.24 -6.91
CA ASN A 918 -30.48 5.15 -7.78
C ASN A 918 -32.01 5.02 -7.79
N VAL A 919 -32.63 5.10 -8.98
CA VAL A 919 -34.09 4.93 -9.14
C VAL A 919 -34.40 3.95 -10.24
N GLN A 920 -35.30 3.01 -9.98
CA GLN A 920 -35.83 2.07 -10.97
C GLN A 920 -37.35 2.20 -11.10
N LEU A 921 -37.79 2.42 -12.32
CA LEU A 921 -39.19 2.46 -12.69
C LEU A 921 -39.72 1.05 -12.95
N SER A 922 -40.97 0.82 -12.56
CA SER A 922 -41.69 -0.44 -12.84
C SER A 922 -42.93 -0.18 -13.70
N GLY A 923 -43.44 -1.21 -14.37
CA GLY A 923 -44.66 -1.13 -15.18
C GLY A 923 -44.45 -0.48 -16.56
N ASN A 924 -45.51 0.12 -17.10
CA ASN A 924 -45.55 0.61 -18.48
C ASN A 924 -46.07 2.05 -18.61
N ASN A 925 -46.10 2.80 -17.50
CA ASN A 925 -46.57 4.19 -17.52
C ASN A 925 -45.43 5.11 -17.91
N ASP A 926 -45.75 6.17 -18.66
CA ASP A 926 -44.84 7.28 -18.92
C ASP A 926 -44.51 8.00 -17.59
N VAL A 927 -43.23 8.11 -17.25
CA VAL A 927 -42.76 8.72 -15.99
C VAL A 927 -41.59 9.67 -16.27
N SER A 928 -41.53 10.78 -15.54
CA SER A 928 -40.35 11.66 -15.58
C SER A 928 -39.55 11.54 -14.29
N VAL A 929 -38.24 11.34 -14.41
CA VAL A 929 -37.30 11.31 -13.28
C VAL A 929 -36.28 12.42 -13.46
N PHE A 930 -36.18 13.28 -12.45
CA PHE A 930 -35.23 14.38 -12.40
C PHE A 930 -34.20 14.05 -11.31
N GLY A 931 -32.94 13.94 -11.69
CA GLY A 931 -31.78 13.64 -10.85
C GLY A 931 -31.42 14.77 -9.89
N ASN A 932 -30.22 14.70 -9.35
CA ASN A 932 -29.58 15.73 -8.51
C ASN A 932 -28.12 15.90 -8.93
N ASP A 933 -27.36 16.74 -8.23
CA ASP A 933 -25.98 17.06 -8.60
C ASP A 933 -24.95 15.97 -8.21
N ILE A 934 -25.40 14.75 -7.90
CA ILE A 934 -24.54 13.59 -7.61
C ILE A 934 -24.70 12.54 -8.70
N VAL A 935 -23.73 11.63 -8.84
CA VAL A 935 -23.82 10.53 -9.80
C VAL A 935 -25.10 9.71 -9.58
N ASN A 936 -25.98 9.68 -10.58
CA ASN A 936 -27.28 9.04 -10.55
C ASN A 936 -27.35 7.83 -11.49
N HIS A 937 -27.97 6.74 -11.02
CA HIS A 937 -28.33 5.60 -11.87
C HIS A 937 -29.84 5.50 -12.02
N LEU A 938 -30.35 5.85 -13.21
CA LEU A 938 -31.77 5.95 -13.50
C LEU A 938 -32.19 4.83 -14.48
N TYR A 939 -33.12 3.98 -14.05
CA TYR A 939 -33.61 2.85 -14.83
C TYR A 939 -35.08 3.04 -15.21
N GLY A 940 -35.35 3.07 -16.51
CA GLY A 940 -36.66 3.20 -17.12
C GLY A 940 -37.50 1.93 -17.08
N ASN A 941 -38.76 2.09 -17.50
CA ASN A 941 -39.75 1.02 -17.58
C ASN A 941 -40.20 0.84 -19.05
N ALA A 942 -41.35 0.21 -19.30
CA ALA A 942 -41.83 0.00 -20.68
C ALA A 942 -42.67 1.17 -21.26
N GLY A 943 -42.77 2.29 -20.54
CA GLY A 943 -43.41 3.53 -20.97
C GLY A 943 -42.42 4.50 -21.63
N ASN A 944 -42.90 5.67 -22.07
CA ASN A 944 -42.02 6.72 -22.59
C ASN A 944 -41.52 7.56 -21.42
N ASN A 945 -40.26 7.36 -21.03
CA ASN A 945 -39.70 8.00 -19.84
C ASN A 945 -38.91 9.27 -20.20
N TYR A 946 -38.86 10.18 -19.24
CA TYR A 946 -38.13 11.44 -19.37
C TYR A 946 -37.13 11.55 -18.24
N PHE A 947 -35.85 11.59 -18.57
CA PHE A 947 -34.75 11.68 -17.62
C PHE A 947 -34.04 13.02 -17.70
N ARG A 948 -33.51 13.45 -16.57
CA ARG A 948 -32.59 14.56 -16.47
C ARG A 948 -31.60 14.27 -15.35
N GLY A 949 -30.31 14.26 -15.65
CA GLY A 949 -29.23 13.96 -14.71
C GLY A 949 -28.90 15.12 -13.78
N PHE A 950 -28.66 16.31 -14.37
CA PHE A 950 -27.96 17.45 -13.76
C PHE A 950 -26.45 17.19 -13.69
N ALA A 951 -25.78 17.53 -12.58
CA ALA A 951 -24.34 17.34 -12.44
C ALA A 951 -23.97 15.92 -11.99
N GLY A 952 -22.76 15.49 -12.33
CA GLY A 952 -22.30 14.12 -12.11
C GLY A 952 -22.09 13.40 -13.43
N ASP A 953 -21.45 12.23 -13.38
CA ASP A 953 -21.31 11.36 -14.54
C ASP A 953 -22.43 10.30 -14.47
N ASP A 954 -23.61 10.64 -14.98
CA ASP A 954 -24.82 9.85 -14.72
C ASP A 954 -24.97 8.64 -15.64
N ILE A 955 -25.73 7.65 -15.17
CA ILE A 955 -26.06 6.45 -15.95
C ILE A 955 -27.57 6.35 -16.10
N MET A 956 -28.06 6.34 -17.34
CA MET A 956 -29.49 6.30 -17.63
C MET A 956 -29.84 5.17 -18.61
N TYR A 957 -30.79 4.33 -18.23
CA TYR A 957 -31.33 3.23 -19.03
C TYR A 957 -32.78 3.52 -19.40
N GLY A 958 -33.13 3.65 -20.68
CA GLY A 958 -34.53 3.89 -21.11
C GLY A 958 -35.42 2.65 -21.01
N SER A 959 -34.88 1.47 -21.32
CA SER A 959 -35.60 0.20 -21.47
C SER A 959 -36.47 0.14 -22.74
N ASP A 960 -37.80 -0.01 -22.60
CA ASP A 960 -38.73 -0.17 -23.72
C ASP A 960 -39.56 1.11 -23.81
N GLY A 961 -39.71 1.72 -24.98
CA GLY A 961 -40.45 2.98 -25.07
C GLY A 961 -39.86 3.90 -26.11
N ILE A 962 -40.25 5.17 -26.06
CA ILE A 962 -39.47 6.26 -26.64
C ILE A 962 -39.00 7.10 -25.46
N ASP A 963 -37.76 6.86 -25.04
CA ASP A 963 -37.19 7.49 -23.87
C ASP A 963 -36.38 8.73 -24.23
N ARG A 964 -36.45 9.74 -23.37
CA ARG A 964 -35.84 11.05 -23.60
C ARG A 964 -34.95 11.46 -22.45
N VAL A 965 -33.76 11.97 -22.77
CA VAL A 965 -32.89 12.68 -21.81
C VAL A 965 -32.91 14.18 -22.09
N ILE A 966 -32.96 15.00 -21.04
CA ILE A 966 -33.11 16.46 -21.12
C ILE A 966 -31.88 17.16 -20.53
N TYR A 967 -31.28 18.03 -21.33
CA TYR A 967 -30.17 18.93 -20.98
C TYR A 967 -30.62 20.39 -21.09
N ASP A 968 -30.28 21.20 -20.08
CA ASP A 968 -30.76 22.58 -19.98
C ASP A 968 -30.06 23.57 -20.91
N PHE A 969 -28.95 23.15 -21.51
CA PHE A 969 -28.06 24.03 -22.22
C PHE A 969 -27.99 23.69 -23.70
N SER A 970 -27.35 24.58 -24.46
CA SER A 970 -27.28 24.47 -25.91
C SER A 970 -26.54 23.20 -26.33
N ARG A 971 -27.00 22.54 -27.40
CA ARG A 971 -26.30 21.39 -28.02
C ARG A 971 -24.82 21.68 -28.32
N GLU A 972 -24.45 22.94 -28.57
CA GLU A 972 -23.05 23.32 -28.84
C GLU A 972 -22.09 23.12 -27.66
N ASP A 973 -22.62 23.01 -26.44
CA ASP A 973 -21.85 22.78 -25.21
C ASP A 973 -21.53 21.29 -24.98
N TYR A 974 -22.07 20.38 -25.80
CA TYR A 974 -21.93 18.94 -25.59
C TYR A 974 -21.25 18.22 -26.75
N VAL A 975 -20.43 17.24 -26.41
CA VAL A 975 -19.88 16.25 -27.34
C VAL A 975 -20.64 14.93 -27.15
N ILE A 976 -21.18 14.40 -28.25
CA ILE A 976 -21.90 13.12 -28.25
C ILE A 976 -20.97 12.08 -28.85
N ILE A 977 -20.63 11.07 -28.06
CA ILE A 977 -19.75 9.98 -28.45
C ILE A 977 -20.61 8.72 -28.59
N PRO A 978 -20.73 8.14 -29.79
CA PRO A 978 -21.55 6.96 -30.00
C PRO A 978 -20.85 5.68 -29.50
N PRO A 979 -21.61 4.61 -29.20
CA PRO A 979 -21.09 3.35 -28.65
C PRO A 979 -19.85 2.79 -29.37
N TYR A 980 -19.84 2.85 -30.71
CA TYR A 980 -18.75 2.30 -31.53
C TYR A 980 -17.42 3.06 -31.39
N ALA A 981 -17.42 4.27 -30.83
CA ALA A 981 -16.22 5.10 -30.70
C ALA A 981 -15.45 4.85 -29.39
N THR A 982 -16.10 4.23 -28.40
CA THR A 982 -15.56 3.98 -27.05
C THR A 982 -15.47 2.49 -26.73
N ASP A 983 -15.92 1.59 -27.61
CA ASP A 983 -16.17 0.17 -27.34
C ASP A 983 -17.08 -0.05 -26.10
N ASP A 984 -17.83 0.98 -25.71
CA ASP A 984 -18.89 0.97 -24.69
C ASP A 984 -20.24 0.75 -25.39
N SER A 985 -21.23 0.18 -24.70
CA SER A 985 -22.57 -0.03 -25.26
C SER A 985 -23.51 1.18 -25.11
N SER A 986 -23.04 2.26 -24.47
CA SER A 986 -23.77 3.52 -24.28
C SER A 986 -23.43 4.59 -25.32
N PHE A 987 -24.33 5.57 -25.46
CA PHE A 987 -23.94 6.89 -25.94
C PHE A 987 -23.39 7.70 -24.76
N GLN A 988 -22.22 8.32 -24.94
CA GLN A 988 -21.65 9.22 -23.93
C GLN A 988 -21.92 10.68 -24.30
N ILE A 989 -22.50 11.45 -23.38
CA ILE A 989 -22.80 12.87 -23.55
C ILE A 989 -21.86 13.65 -22.63
N LEU A 990 -20.79 14.20 -23.21
CA LEU A 990 -19.78 14.95 -22.48
C LEU A 990 -20.10 16.45 -22.55
N ASP A 991 -20.34 17.08 -21.39
CA ASP A 991 -20.35 18.53 -21.27
C ASP A 991 -18.92 19.07 -21.33
N ILE A 992 -18.64 19.97 -22.28
CA ILE A 992 -17.30 20.59 -22.42
C ILE A 992 -17.13 21.83 -21.53
N VAL A 993 -18.19 22.24 -20.84
CA VAL A 993 -18.19 23.34 -19.88
C VAL A 993 -18.01 22.76 -18.48
N PRO A 994 -16.95 23.15 -17.72
CA PRO A 994 -16.74 22.65 -16.37
C PRO A 994 -17.90 22.93 -15.42
N ASP A 995 -18.06 22.07 -14.42
CA ASP A 995 -18.98 22.21 -13.29
C ASP A 995 -20.47 22.34 -13.68
N ARG A 996 -20.87 21.61 -14.72
CA ARG A 996 -22.26 21.50 -15.19
C ARG A 996 -22.73 20.04 -15.23
N ASP A 997 -22.95 19.43 -16.39
CA ASP A 997 -23.63 18.13 -16.49
C ASP A 997 -22.68 16.92 -16.63
N GLY A 998 -21.36 17.10 -16.46
CA GLY A 998 -20.41 15.99 -16.47
C GLY A 998 -20.39 15.15 -17.76
N THR A 999 -20.19 13.84 -17.61
CA THR A 999 -20.19 12.84 -18.70
C THR A 999 -21.25 11.77 -18.46
N ASP A 1000 -22.36 11.85 -19.18
CA ASP A 1000 -23.46 10.90 -18.99
C ASP A 1000 -23.38 9.69 -19.93
N HIS A 1001 -23.76 8.52 -19.43
CA HIS A 1001 -23.84 7.26 -20.16
C HIS A 1001 -25.30 6.86 -20.38
N LEU A 1002 -25.72 6.88 -21.65
CA LEU A 1002 -27.11 6.62 -22.05
C LEU A 1002 -27.26 5.25 -22.73
N PHE A 1003 -28.17 4.43 -22.23
CA PHE A 1003 -28.47 3.09 -22.74
C PHE A 1003 -29.95 2.98 -23.13
N GLY A 1004 -30.24 2.61 -24.37
CA GLY A 1004 -31.63 2.45 -24.82
C GLY A 1004 -32.45 3.74 -24.72
N ILE A 1005 -31.84 4.89 -25.04
CA ILE A 1005 -32.50 6.20 -25.12
C ILE A 1005 -32.68 6.54 -26.59
N GLU A 1006 -33.88 6.98 -27.01
CA GLU A 1006 -34.17 7.32 -28.41
C GLU A 1006 -34.10 8.83 -28.71
N GLU A 1007 -34.36 9.67 -27.71
CA GLU A 1007 -34.47 11.11 -27.86
C GLU A 1007 -33.55 11.88 -26.90
N ILE A 1008 -32.94 12.97 -27.37
CA ILE A 1008 -32.19 13.91 -26.52
C ILE A 1008 -32.71 15.33 -26.76
N GLU A 1009 -32.96 16.06 -25.68
CA GLU A 1009 -33.42 17.45 -25.70
C GLU A 1009 -32.31 18.37 -25.17
N PHE A 1010 -31.95 19.41 -25.92
CA PHE A 1010 -30.99 20.44 -25.52
C PHE A 1010 -31.66 21.82 -25.60
N ASP A 1011 -31.74 22.56 -24.49
CA ASP A 1011 -32.37 23.90 -24.41
C ASP A 1011 -33.76 23.94 -25.11
N GLY A 1012 -34.59 22.92 -24.85
CA GLY A 1012 -35.93 22.78 -25.43
C GLY A 1012 -35.98 22.35 -26.90
N VAL A 1013 -34.85 22.02 -27.52
CA VAL A 1013 -34.76 21.49 -28.90
C VAL A 1013 -34.55 19.98 -28.87
N LEU A 1014 -35.49 19.24 -29.48
CA LEU A 1014 -35.49 17.79 -29.52
C LEU A 1014 -34.71 17.23 -30.73
N TYR A 1015 -33.88 16.22 -30.47
CA TYR A 1015 -33.09 15.48 -31.45
C TYR A 1015 -33.37 13.98 -31.32
N ASN A 1016 -33.37 13.25 -32.43
CA ASN A 1016 -33.34 11.79 -32.39
C ASN A 1016 -31.89 11.34 -32.26
N ILE A 1017 -31.59 10.41 -31.35
CA ILE A 1017 -30.21 10.01 -31.06
C ILE A 1017 -29.52 9.40 -32.30
N MET A 1018 -30.29 8.73 -33.17
CA MET A 1018 -29.78 8.09 -34.39
C MET A 1018 -29.30 9.11 -35.42
N ASP A 1019 -29.79 10.35 -35.38
CA ASP A 1019 -29.32 11.41 -36.28
C ASP A 1019 -27.84 11.76 -36.01
N PHE A 1020 -27.34 11.50 -34.79
CA PHE A 1020 -25.92 11.67 -34.45
C PHE A 1020 -25.03 10.53 -34.95
N MET A 1021 -25.60 9.39 -35.37
CA MET A 1021 -24.85 8.31 -36.02
C MET A 1021 -24.63 8.56 -37.52
N ASP A 1022 -25.32 9.53 -38.12
CA ASP A 1022 -25.28 9.81 -39.57
C ASP A 1022 -24.30 10.96 -39.91
N VAL A 1023 -23.16 11.03 -39.22
CA VAL A 1023 -22.07 11.96 -39.52
C VAL A 1023 -21.00 11.25 -40.37
N ASP A 1024 -21.16 11.36 -41.70
CA ASP A 1024 -20.16 11.10 -42.76
C ASP A 1024 -19.23 9.88 -42.58
N ASN A 1025 -19.70 8.73 -43.07
CA ASN A 1025 -18.93 7.50 -43.35
C ASN A 1025 -17.73 7.74 -44.31
N ASN A 1026 -16.64 8.30 -43.79
CA ASN A 1026 -15.31 8.26 -44.41
C ASN A 1026 -14.45 7.18 -43.74
N PHE A 1027 -14.95 5.94 -43.67
CA PHE A 1027 -14.05 4.81 -43.49
C PHE A 1027 -13.14 4.73 -44.72
N LEU A 1028 -11.85 5.01 -44.51
CA LEU A 1028 -10.82 4.60 -45.45
C LEU A 1028 -10.88 3.07 -45.54
N PRO A 1029 -10.86 2.47 -46.74
CA PRO A 1029 -11.01 1.04 -46.87
C PRO A 1029 -9.80 0.32 -46.26
N ASP A 1030 -10.02 -0.67 -45.40
CA ASP A 1030 -8.91 -1.39 -44.73
C ASP A 1030 -8.25 -2.47 -45.60
N ASN A 1031 -8.79 -2.73 -46.79
CA ASN A 1031 -8.32 -3.79 -47.69
C ASN A 1031 -8.26 -3.33 -49.16
N PHE A 1032 -7.30 -3.87 -49.92
CA PHE A 1032 -7.27 -3.71 -51.36
C PHE A 1032 -8.36 -4.54 -52.03
N ALA A 1033 -9.12 -3.95 -52.94
CA ALA A 1033 -10.19 -4.64 -53.66
C ALA A 1033 -10.43 -4.05 -55.05
N LEU A 1034 -10.61 -4.90 -56.07
CA LEU A 1034 -11.09 -4.49 -57.39
C LEU A 1034 -12.57 -4.85 -57.55
N PHE A 1035 -13.44 -3.86 -57.70
CA PHE A 1035 -14.86 -4.09 -57.90
C PHE A 1035 -15.18 -4.41 -59.37
N SER A 1036 -16.31 -5.07 -59.60
CA SER A 1036 -16.78 -5.38 -60.95
C SER A 1036 -17.02 -4.08 -61.73
N PRO A 1037 -16.36 -3.86 -62.87
CA PRO A 1037 -16.51 -2.60 -63.59
C PRO A 1037 -17.92 -2.44 -64.18
N TYR A 1038 -18.45 -1.22 -64.17
CA TYR A 1038 -19.83 -0.93 -64.57
C TYR A 1038 -19.93 0.29 -65.50
N PRO A 1039 -20.81 0.29 -66.53
CA PRO A 1039 -21.66 -0.83 -66.96
C PRO A 1039 -20.85 -1.99 -67.57
N ASN A 1040 -21.37 -3.22 -67.55
CA ASN A 1040 -20.73 -4.35 -68.23
C ASN A 1040 -21.81 -5.34 -68.72
N PRO A 1041 -22.13 -5.37 -70.04
CA PRO A 1041 -21.39 -4.76 -71.15
C PRO A 1041 -21.45 -3.22 -71.18
N PHE A 1042 -20.45 -2.55 -71.78
CA PHE A 1042 -20.39 -1.08 -71.88
C PHE A 1042 -20.23 -0.55 -73.31
N ASN A 1043 -20.60 0.72 -73.52
CA ASN A 1043 -20.40 1.47 -74.77
C ASN A 1043 -20.35 3.01 -74.56
N PRO A 1044 -19.25 3.72 -74.86
CA PRO A 1044 -17.86 3.27 -74.88
C PRO A 1044 -17.15 3.47 -73.53
N ILE A 1045 -17.84 3.95 -72.48
CA ILE A 1045 -17.24 4.25 -71.17
C ILE A 1045 -17.60 3.18 -70.14
N ASN A 1046 -16.58 2.66 -69.47
CA ASN A 1046 -16.68 1.75 -68.33
C ASN A 1046 -16.02 2.38 -67.10
N LYS A 1047 -16.68 2.34 -65.95
CA LYS A 1047 -16.13 2.82 -64.67
C LYS A 1047 -15.57 1.65 -63.88
N ILE A 1048 -14.33 1.78 -63.45
CA ILE A 1048 -13.58 0.77 -62.72
C ILE A 1048 -13.31 1.35 -61.33
N LYS A 1049 -13.99 0.79 -60.33
CA LYS A 1049 -13.88 1.16 -58.92
C LYS A 1049 -12.95 0.20 -58.19
N PHE A 1050 -12.08 0.70 -57.32
CA PHE A 1050 -11.20 -0.11 -56.48
C PHE A 1050 -10.85 0.59 -55.16
N HIS A 1051 -10.41 -0.18 -54.18
CA HIS A 1051 -9.93 0.27 -52.87
C HIS A 1051 -8.42 0.16 -52.76
N VAL A 1052 -7.81 1.12 -52.05
CA VAL A 1052 -6.40 1.16 -51.69
C VAL A 1052 -6.34 1.22 -50.17
N ALA A 1053 -5.78 0.18 -49.53
CA ALA A 1053 -5.81 0.05 -48.08
C ALA A 1053 -4.88 1.04 -47.36
N PHE A 1054 -3.69 1.23 -47.93
CA PHE A 1054 -2.68 2.15 -47.44
C PHE A 1054 -1.84 2.65 -48.62
N LYS A 1055 -1.06 3.72 -48.41
CA LYS A 1055 -0.35 4.42 -49.48
C LYS A 1055 0.63 3.50 -50.22
N GLU A 1056 0.31 3.15 -51.47
CA GLU A 1056 1.12 2.22 -52.26
C GLU A 1056 1.07 2.53 -53.76
N LYS A 1057 2.05 2.02 -54.51
CA LYS A 1057 2.08 2.08 -55.97
C LYS A 1057 1.10 1.06 -56.57
N ILE A 1058 0.11 1.57 -57.31
CA ILE A 1058 -0.95 0.78 -57.92
C ILE A 1058 -0.80 0.76 -59.44
N LEU A 1059 -0.82 -0.44 -60.04
CA LEU A 1059 -0.89 -0.64 -61.48
C LEU A 1059 -2.29 -1.14 -61.86
N LEU A 1060 -3.04 -0.32 -62.61
CA LEU A 1060 -4.33 -0.70 -63.19
C LEU A 1060 -4.22 -0.73 -64.71
N SER A 1061 -4.45 -1.91 -65.30
CA SER A 1061 -4.18 -2.19 -66.71
C SER A 1061 -5.34 -2.90 -67.38
N VAL A 1062 -5.51 -2.70 -68.69
CA VAL A 1062 -6.52 -3.39 -69.51
C VAL A 1062 -5.84 -4.28 -70.54
N PHE A 1063 -6.28 -5.53 -70.65
CA PHE A 1063 -5.75 -6.54 -71.57
C PHE A 1063 -6.82 -7.07 -72.52
N ASP A 1064 -6.43 -7.48 -73.73
CA ASP A 1064 -7.29 -8.18 -74.68
C ASP A 1064 -7.44 -9.68 -74.33
N ILE A 1065 -8.29 -10.40 -75.05
CA ILE A 1065 -8.53 -11.84 -74.82
C ILE A 1065 -7.28 -12.73 -75.04
N ASN A 1066 -6.27 -12.23 -75.76
CA ASN A 1066 -5.01 -12.94 -75.97
C ASN A 1066 -3.97 -12.58 -74.90
N GLY A 1067 -4.31 -11.73 -73.93
CA GLY A 1067 -3.42 -11.25 -72.87
C GLY A 1067 -2.48 -10.13 -73.30
N ASN A 1068 -2.70 -9.50 -74.46
CA ASN A 1068 -1.89 -8.34 -74.86
C ASN A 1068 -2.36 -7.09 -74.11
N LEU A 1069 -1.41 -6.29 -73.62
CA LEU A 1069 -1.71 -5.03 -72.95
C LEU A 1069 -2.32 -4.03 -73.94
N VAL A 1070 -3.50 -3.54 -73.60
CA VAL A 1070 -4.25 -2.53 -74.36
C VAL A 1070 -3.91 -1.12 -73.88
N LYS A 1071 -4.00 -0.88 -72.56
CA LYS A 1071 -3.76 0.43 -71.94
C LYS A 1071 -3.53 0.30 -70.43
N ASN A 1072 -2.58 1.07 -69.90
CA ASN A 1072 -2.49 1.30 -68.44
C ASN A 1072 -3.37 2.50 -68.10
N LEU A 1073 -4.31 2.31 -67.18
CA LEU A 1073 -5.22 3.34 -66.69
C LEU A 1073 -4.60 4.11 -65.52
N ASN A 1074 -3.85 3.41 -64.67
CA ASN A 1074 -3.09 4.02 -63.58
C ASN A 1074 -1.76 3.28 -63.37
N ASN A 1075 -0.70 4.00 -63.01
CA ASN A 1075 0.60 3.43 -62.62
C ASN A 1075 1.37 4.42 -61.71
N THR A 1076 0.75 4.81 -60.60
CA THR A 1076 1.27 5.81 -59.66
C THR A 1076 1.05 5.36 -58.22
N ILE A 1077 1.68 6.07 -57.27
CA ILE A 1077 1.39 5.91 -55.84
C ILE A 1077 0.08 6.63 -55.53
N LEU A 1078 -0.83 5.95 -54.85
CA LEU A 1078 -2.10 6.48 -54.34
C LEU A 1078 -2.13 6.34 -52.82
N ASP A 1079 -2.75 7.28 -52.12
CA ASP A 1079 -3.00 7.20 -50.67
C ASP A 1079 -4.14 6.21 -50.36
N ALA A 1080 -4.37 5.89 -49.08
CA ALA A 1080 -5.51 5.06 -48.69
C ALA A 1080 -6.82 5.71 -49.16
N GLY A 1081 -7.74 4.94 -49.71
CA GLY A 1081 -9.01 5.47 -50.18
C GLY A 1081 -9.69 4.66 -51.28
N GLU A 1082 -10.89 5.12 -51.66
CA GLU A 1082 -11.65 4.58 -52.77
C GLU A 1082 -11.41 5.41 -54.05
N TYR A 1083 -11.13 4.72 -55.15
CA TYR A 1083 -10.82 5.35 -56.44
C TYR A 1083 -11.72 4.81 -57.55
N VAL A 1084 -12.06 5.68 -58.51
CA VAL A 1084 -12.81 5.33 -59.72
C VAL A 1084 -12.09 5.86 -60.96
N PHE A 1085 -11.72 4.95 -61.87
CA PHE A 1085 -11.13 5.27 -63.17
C PHE A 1085 -12.08 4.94 -64.31
N GLU A 1086 -12.10 5.77 -65.35
CA GLU A 1086 -12.92 5.54 -66.53
C GLU A 1086 -12.06 5.04 -67.70
N TRP A 1087 -12.50 3.97 -68.36
CA TRP A 1087 -11.91 3.51 -69.63
C TRP A 1087 -12.90 3.69 -70.77
N ASP A 1088 -12.47 4.39 -71.81
CA ASP A 1088 -13.24 4.82 -72.97
C ASP A 1088 -13.09 3.88 -74.20
N ALA A 1089 -12.71 2.62 -73.97
CA ALA A 1089 -12.45 1.62 -75.00
C ALA A 1089 -11.40 2.07 -76.04
N THR A 1090 -10.34 2.77 -75.60
CA THR A 1090 -9.18 3.13 -76.44
C THR A 1090 -7.91 2.40 -76.05
N ASP A 1091 -7.00 2.19 -77.00
CA ASP A 1091 -5.63 1.73 -76.76
C ASP A 1091 -4.74 2.88 -76.25
N SER A 1092 -3.48 2.58 -75.92
CA SER A 1092 -2.51 3.58 -75.44
C SER A 1092 -2.19 4.70 -76.43
N ARG A 1093 -2.60 4.59 -77.71
CA ARG A 1093 -2.46 5.64 -78.74
C ARG A 1093 -3.77 6.40 -78.97
N GLY A 1094 -4.80 6.17 -78.14
CA GLY A 1094 -6.11 6.81 -78.24
C GLY A 1094 -6.99 6.26 -79.36
N SER A 1095 -6.62 5.13 -79.98
CA SER A 1095 -7.43 4.50 -81.03
C SER A 1095 -8.47 3.56 -80.41
N SER A 1096 -9.72 3.61 -80.88
CA SER A 1096 -10.80 2.74 -80.40
C SER A 1096 -10.47 1.27 -80.65
N VAL A 1097 -10.65 0.44 -79.63
CA VAL A 1097 -10.46 -1.01 -79.71
C VAL A 1097 -11.68 -1.70 -80.33
N SER A 1098 -11.54 -2.96 -80.76
CA SER A 1098 -12.67 -3.72 -81.34
C SER A 1098 -13.69 -4.13 -80.26
N THR A 1099 -14.97 -4.26 -80.63
CA THR A 1099 -15.97 -4.97 -79.81
C THR A 1099 -15.46 -6.34 -79.41
N GLY A 1100 -15.55 -6.68 -78.12
CA GLY A 1100 -14.97 -7.92 -77.60
C GLY A 1100 -14.81 -7.94 -76.08
N VAL A 1101 -14.29 -9.06 -75.58
CA VAL A 1101 -13.99 -9.26 -74.16
C VAL A 1101 -12.60 -8.72 -73.85
N TYR A 1102 -12.50 -7.96 -72.77
CA TYR A 1102 -11.26 -7.43 -72.21
C TYR A 1102 -11.19 -7.76 -70.72
N PHE A 1103 -9.99 -7.65 -70.15
CA PHE A 1103 -9.74 -7.92 -68.74
C PHE A 1103 -9.06 -6.71 -68.11
N VAL A 1104 -9.67 -6.19 -67.04
CA VAL A 1104 -9.12 -5.15 -66.19
C VAL A 1104 -8.35 -5.83 -65.08
N HIS A 1105 -7.05 -5.55 -64.99
CA HIS A 1105 -6.12 -6.13 -64.03
C HIS A 1105 -5.64 -5.05 -63.06
N PHE A 1106 -5.81 -5.29 -61.77
CA PHE A 1106 -5.29 -4.48 -60.67
C PHE A 1106 -4.14 -5.24 -60.03
N GLU A 1107 -3.02 -4.56 -59.79
CA GLU A 1107 -1.83 -5.16 -59.18
C GLU A 1107 -1.11 -4.14 -58.27
N CYS A 1108 -0.78 -4.58 -57.06
CA CYS A 1108 0.18 -3.96 -56.14
C CYS A 1108 1.05 -5.06 -55.51
N SER A 1109 1.95 -4.70 -54.59
CA SER A 1109 2.91 -5.68 -54.02
C SER A 1109 2.23 -6.81 -53.25
N SER A 1110 1.08 -6.53 -52.63
CA SER A 1110 0.37 -7.44 -51.72
C SER A 1110 -0.93 -8.01 -52.29
N TYR A 1111 -1.49 -7.43 -53.37
CA TYR A 1111 -2.79 -7.81 -53.91
C TYR A 1111 -2.83 -7.73 -55.45
N SER A 1112 -3.45 -8.73 -56.08
CA SER A 1112 -3.69 -8.76 -57.53
C SER A 1112 -5.06 -9.37 -57.84
N ASP A 1113 -5.87 -8.70 -58.65
CA ASP A 1113 -7.20 -9.18 -59.06
C ASP A 1113 -7.50 -8.76 -60.50
N THR A 1114 -8.33 -9.55 -61.19
CA THR A 1114 -8.70 -9.34 -62.59
C THR A 1114 -10.19 -9.48 -62.82
N LYS A 1115 -10.83 -8.46 -63.40
CA LYS A 1115 -12.25 -8.48 -63.78
C LYS A 1115 -12.46 -8.44 -65.29
N LYS A 1116 -13.34 -9.31 -65.78
CA LYS A 1116 -13.72 -9.39 -67.20
C LYS A 1116 -14.75 -8.32 -67.55
N VAL A 1117 -14.50 -7.56 -68.62
CA VAL A 1117 -15.44 -6.58 -69.19
C VAL A 1117 -15.73 -6.86 -70.66
N LEU A 1118 -16.97 -6.61 -71.10
CA LEU A 1118 -17.42 -6.80 -72.47
C LEU A 1118 -17.72 -5.44 -73.10
N PHE A 1119 -16.89 -5.02 -74.05
CA PHE A 1119 -17.14 -3.81 -74.83
C PHE A 1119 -18.02 -4.14 -76.03
N ILE A 1120 -19.14 -3.43 -76.20
CA ILE A 1120 -20.03 -3.52 -77.36
C ILE A 1120 -20.06 -2.14 -78.02
N LYS A 1121 -19.80 -2.09 -79.34
CA LYS A 1121 -19.76 -0.83 -80.09
C LYS A 1121 -21.12 -0.48 -80.68
#